data_AF-A0A6P5A9G4-F1
#
_entry.id   AF-A0A6P5A9G4-F1
#
_cell.length_a   1.000
_cell.length_b   1.000
_cell.length_c   1.000
_cell.angle_alpha   90.00
_cell.angle_beta   90.00
_cell.angle_gamma   90.00
#
_symmetry.space_group_name_H-M   'P 1'
#
loop_
_entity.id
_entity.type
_entity.pdbx_description
1 polymer ?
#
loop_
_entity_poly.entity_id
_entity_poly.type
_entity_poly.pdbx_seq_one_letter_code
_entity_poly.pdbx_strand_id
1 'polypeptide(L)'
;MSSDPWYGNAPMVFQVRDGTTEAAHFLDDGSRVTAERKTLSTGQNNVWLRFQSAYYSEDRFTIVLTSQDTAGSPVMIEDCKVPNGIHLSGYKRAVKITGTEISSSQGAGLISDGKGDLSVAQTTFTGNSNGIVVVRRNAFDTANIDIKNVTFHYTRKVSLRLENPTGVQLSVADSQFIQNLGESIVVSNFEAIESTIINNTFSKNSDACIVFFKQDSTDHPFEVVIKDNLFVQNRGPRIVHLDIPENTDKSVTSVVEFEDNILDANKVVNPFQTAYGCSRRCHYAVLVIHDLATTLQGNVFTNSAARYQLSTTGPASPQPMNATYNYWGTTEQMDIARSIYGRFQRYTLREISYSPYFLSPTKTNTSAPSAPVWPDFYRADSIGGVVQGNLSLSAAGGPYYVSRDIIIPSDSSLYIEPGTTLEFAQDVGLFVQGRLVANGSEEERCRFMPVRRANSSTPSGEEDFIRLVGGNHTREGFVQVFTNESWQAVCRDDDWLVKDSEKVCQYLGYRGIETDVLDKRQSFQSTWQRNLTCGDLFEEGQTRCLYPINSTECASVLYVVCEEAPWLGLHFTLTAAPSVLSNADVTGSRTGLRIDFHRHRMSNIRVRDVQDNGIILRHRDALRTPSLCDNCSIKDIRGHGIQVYSSSSSLIRQISIQNVVGNGIDIRGFTPEDVLSATSLTPLSARHSICSGNRALDVGERVIVELEGVDSCVEFWSTVPDNVISVQAMFKNSNAMLSLSVHDGGSADSGQEWTLGDDEESDVFVSTGQTIALVYGGSGPDNKTYLLIETLPNGDRQQYLVDEGMDRGMIIEDTTAYNSGIGFFLDQSEENNLRRLLIVNSSAMYCNQGMELVNVSADVIVKESTLKENNGSGITVEEVTRNGASISINASEISWNGEAGLEMTFSDSTYKKGIAVSGCRFEGNVLAALSIVLEETQGSGDHLVSLSFNTFHDAGYPAMRLEGSSAEWNIMGNTFSNNSIAMMEISGDMSTWNFEQNSFIRNRVERSLIITFDLSSSEVTLEGNTFRDNEIENGGVVDVSGFDNNCTISSNTFKNNSGRYVIDIAVSGHFVDGTILPMVAVFDNRLEGNIFNQSLEIYGCTVFVEVTQNIQIFQFNRLDNPQVNWELCMEGSHALSDSVFEAPLNWWGSSDAATIRKRIFDFDDWNDHPIVDFSPFLISAEGNMSRHWVRMSEIGGRIFDSVTLTIE
;
A
#
# COMPACT_ATOMS: atom_id res chain seq x y z
N MET A 1 49.74 -14.38 -13.46
CA MET A 1 49.16 -15.74 -13.54
C MET A 1 50.22 -16.73 -14.03
N SER A 2 50.03 -18.00 -13.68
CA SER A 2 50.87 -19.17 -13.97
C SER A 2 51.00 -19.47 -15.47
N SER A 3 52.12 -20.12 -15.82
CA SER A 3 52.57 -20.50 -17.16
C SER A 3 51.85 -21.70 -17.78
N ASP A 4 51.57 -21.63 -19.09
CA ASP A 4 51.45 -22.78 -19.99
C ASP A 4 52.42 -22.56 -21.19
N PRO A 5 53.17 -23.58 -21.69
CA PRO A 5 54.43 -23.37 -22.39
C PRO A 5 54.36 -23.73 -23.88
N TRP A 6 53.68 -22.94 -24.72
CA TRP A 6 53.82 -23.07 -26.17
C TRP A 6 53.82 -21.67 -26.82
N TYR A 7 54.67 -21.49 -27.83
CA TYR A 7 55.02 -20.27 -28.56
C TYR A 7 56.26 -19.51 -28.03
N GLY A 8 57.30 -19.51 -28.88
CA GLY A 8 58.62 -18.95 -28.59
C GLY A 8 58.64 -17.43 -28.70
N ASN A 9 59.14 -16.78 -27.64
CA ASN A 9 59.28 -15.32 -27.55
C ASN A 9 60.65 -14.85 -28.05
N ALA A 10 60.66 -13.82 -28.89
CA ALA A 10 61.83 -12.96 -29.11
C ALA A 10 61.92 -11.90 -28.00
N PRO A 11 63.12 -11.47 -27.57
CA PRO A 11 63.27 -10.50 -26.48
C PRO A 11 62.89 -9.07 -26.88
N MET A 12 62.17 -8.36 -26.00
CA MET A 12 61.90 -6.92 -26.11
C MET A 12 63.03 -6.09 -25.49
N VAL A 13 63.43 -5.02 -26.18
CA VAL A 13 64.46 -4.07 -25.73
C VAL A 13 63.79 -2.87 -25.07
N PHE A 14 64.14 -2.57 -23.82
CA PHE A 14 63.66 -1.40 -23.07
C PHE A 14 64.69 -0.27 -23.12
N GLN A 15 64.29 0.94 -23.51
CA GLN A 15 65.11 2.14 -23.32
C GLN A 15 64.48 3.02 -22.23
N VAL A 16 64.96 2.87 -20.99
CA VAL A 16 64.60 3.76 -19.87
C VAL A 16 65.63 4.89 -19.85
N ARG A 17 65.19 6.15 -20.01
CA ARG A 17 66.06 7.32 -19.90
C ARG A 17 65.84 8.01 -18.56
N ASP A 18 66.85 8.00 -17.70
CA ASP A 18 66.94 8.90 -16.55
C ASP A 18 67.68 10.18 -17.00
N GLY A 19 67.17 11.34 -16.62
CA GLY A 19 67.51 12.64 -17.19
C GLY A 19 68.91 13.18 -16.88
N THR A 20 69.85 12.38 -16.38
CA THR A 20 71.17 12.88 -15.95
C THR A 20 72.40 12.07 -16.40
N THR A 21 72.27 10.91 -17.06
CA THR A 21 73.45 10.19 -17.60
C THR A 21 73.14 9.41 -18.88
N GLU A 22 73.92 9.64 -19.94
CA GLU A 22 73.98 8.78 -21.14
C GLU A 22 74.60 7.42 -20.78
N ALA A 23 73.78 6.44 -20.41
CA ALA A 23 74.19 5.04 -20.37
C ALA A 23 73.14 4.18 -21.10
N ALA A 24 73.38 3.92 -22.39
CA ALA A 24 72.65 2.92 -23.14
C ALA A 24 73.14 1.52 -22.71
N HIS A 25 72.38 0.81 -21.89
CA HIS A 25 72.62 -0.61 -21.64
C HIS A 25 71.91 -1.45 -22.70
N PHE A 26 72.68 -1.96 -23.67
CA PHE A 26 72.29 -3.12 -24.49
C PHE A 26 72.57 -4.39 -23.69
N LEU A 27 71.55 -5.24 -23.50
CA LEU A 27 71.73 -6.60 -23.00
C LEU A 27 71.63 -7.55 -24.21
N ASP A 28 72.79 -8.02 -24.67
CA ASP A 28 72.97 -9.14 -25.58
C ASP A 28 73.74 -10.22 -24.82
N ASP A 29 73.06 -11.31 -24.43
CA ASP A 29 73.59 -12.68 -24.31
C ASP A 29 72.43 -13.61 -23.89
N GLY A 30 72.26 -14.70 -24.61
CA GLY A 30 71.18 -15.66 -24.42
C GLY A 30 71.30 -16.43 -23.10
N SER A 31 70.43 -16.13 -22.14
CA SER A 31 69.92 -17.12 -21.17
C SER A 31 68.68 -16.59 -20.43
N ARG A 32 67.77 -17.50 -20.09
CA ARG A 32 66.46 -17.28 -19.46
C ARG A 32 66.48 -16.23 -18.34
N VAL A 33 65.63 -15.20 -18.45
CA VAL A 33 65.21 -14.38 -17.31
C VAL A 33 63.74 -14.71 -17.00
N THR A 34 63.54 -15.52 -15.97
CA THR A 34 62.27 -15.52 -15.21
C THR A 34 62.08 -14.12 -14.64
N ALA A 35 60.91 -13.52 -14.86
CA ALA A 35 60.58 -12.16 -14.43
C ALA A 35 60.66 -12.02 -12.90
N GLU A 36 61.85 -11.74 -12.37
CA GLU A 36 62.02 -11.19 -11.04
C GLU A 36 61.51 -9.73 -11.04
N ARG A 37 60.65 -9.45 -10.05
CA ARG A 37 60.09 -8.14 -9.74
C ARG A 37 61.21 -7.11 -9.52
N LYS A 38 61.60 -6.36 -10.56
CA LYS A 38 62.50 -5.20 -10.41
C LYS A 38 61.69 -3.94 -10.10
N THR A 39 61.74 -3.53 -8.84
CA THR A 39 61.23 -2.23 -8.39
C THR A 39 62.21 -1.14 -8.82
N LEU A 40 61.81 -0.26 -9.75
CA LEU A 40 62.56 0.96 -10.08
C LEU A 40 62.26 2.04 -9.03
N SER A 41 63.13 2.18 -8.04
CA SER A 41 63.16 3.31 -7.12
C SER A 41 63.87 4.48 -7.81
N THR A 42 63.11 5.40 -8.41
CA THR A 42 63.66 6.66 -8.95
C THR A 42 63.31 7.81 -8.02
N GLY A 43 64.32 8.38 -7.37
CA GLY A 43 64.17 9.62 -6.61
C GLY A 43 64.00 10.79 -7.57
N GLN A 44 62.99 11.63 -7.32
CA GLN A 44 62.74 12.99 -7.85
C GLN A 44 62.85 13.31 -9.36
N ASN A 45 63.13 12.36 -10.26
CA ASN A 45 63.27 12.63 -11.70
C ASN A 45 62.04 12.23 -12.56
N ASN A 46 61.98 12.77 -13.80
CA ASN A 46 60.96 12.45 -14.82
C ASN A 46 61.14 11.00 -15.31
N VAL A 47 60.06 10.21 -15.33
CA VAL A 47 60.07 8.84 -15.87
C VAL A 47 59.42 8.84 -17.25
N TRP A 48 60.21 8.55 -18.29
CA TRP A 48 59.75 8.42 -19.67
C TRP A 48 59.76 6.94 -20.08
N LEU A 49 58.62 6.44 -20.55
CA LEU A 49 58.50 5.11 -21.16
C LEU A 49 58.25 5.28 -22.66
N ARG A 50 59.23 4.89 -23.48
CA ARG A 50 59.11 4.87 -24.95
C ARG A 50 59.32 3.46 -25.47
N PHE A 51 58.33 2.92 -26.17
CA PHE A 51 58.38 1.58 -26.77
C PHE A 51 58.70 1.71 -28.28
N GLN A 52 59.84 1.17 -28.73
CA GLN A 52 60.10 0.98 -30.16
C GLN A 52 59.38 -0.28 -30.64
N SER A 53 58.22 -0.09 -31.28
CA SER A 53 57.44 -1.08 -32.03
C SER A 53 57.45 -2.52 -31.49
N ALA A 54 56.47 -2.89 -30.66
CA ALA A 54 56.20 -4.28 -30.34
C ALA A 54 55.43 -4.92 -31.50
N TYR A 55 56.14 -5.50 -32.46
CA TYR A 55 55.57 -6.52 -33.33
C TYR A 55 55.78 -7.85 -32.60
N TYR A 56 54.69 -8.61 -32.35
CA TYR A 56 54.69 -10.00 -31.84
C TYR A 56 54.69 -10.27 -30.32
N SER A 57 53.78 -9.67 -29.53
CA SER A 57 53.38 -10.31 -28.25
C SER A 57 51.87 -10.43 -28.11
N GLU A 58 51.37 -11.65 -27.85
CA GLU A 58 49.95 -11.93 -27.59
C GLU A 58 49.49 -11.52 -26.17
N ASP A 59 50.42 -11.12 -25.29
CA ASP A 59 50.13 -10.75 -23.90
C ASP A 59 49.84 -9.25 -23.71
N ARG A 60 48.92 -8.92 -22.79
CA ARG A 60 48.56 -7.55 -22.36
C ARG A 60 49.72 -6.89 -21.60
N PHE A 61 50.09 -5.66 -21.97
CA PHE A 61 51.11 -4.89 -21.24
C PHE A 61 50.55 -4.38 -19.89
N THR A 62 50.99 -4.98 -18.78
CA THR A 62 50.63 -4.49 -17.43
C THR A 62 51.76 -3.65 -16.86
N ILE A 63 51.50 -2.35 -16.63
CA ILE A 63 52.44 -1.41 -16.01
C ILE A 63 51.95 -1.14 -14.58
N VAL A 64 52.53 -1.86 -13.61
CA VAL A 64 52.26 -1.65 -12.18
C VAL A 64 53.16 -0.54 -11.66
N LEU A 65 52.58 0.63 -11.35
CA LEU A 65 53.30 1.79 -10.82
C LEU A 65 53.12 1.83 -9.30
N THR A 66 54.01 1.19 -8.55
CA THR A 66 53.99 1.19 -7.07
C THR A 66 54.70 2.43 -6.50
N SER A 67 54.26 3.66 -6.79
CA SER A 67 54.82 4.84 -6.10
C SER A 67 54.06 5.11 -4.81
N GLN A 68 54.76 5.10 -3.66
CA GLN A 68 54.20 5.55 -2.38
C GLN A 68 54.15 7.08 -2.27
N ASP A 69 54.82 7.80 -3.18
CA ASP A 69 55.00 9.24 -3.15
C ASP A 69 54.00 9.97 -4.05
N THR A 70 53.34 11.01 -3.51
CA THR A 70 52.42 11.91 -4.23
C THR A 70 53.15 13.13 -4.82
N ALA A 71 54.39 13.39 -4.41
CA ALA A 71 55.18 14.54 -4.86
C ALA A 71 56.19 14.15 -5.97
N GLY A 72 55.88 14.45 -7.24
CA GLY A 72 56.83 14.37 -8.35
C GLY A 72 56.20 14.54 -9.75
N SER A 73 57.01 14.87 -10.76
CA SER A 73 56.63 15.05 -12.19
C SER A 73 55.83 13.88 -12.80
N PRO A 74 54.91 14.07 -13.75
CA PRO A 74 54.09 12.96 -14.28
C PRO A 74 54.90 11.81 -14.89
N VAL A 75 54.34 10.60 -14.86
CA VAL A 75 54.83 9.45 -15.65
C VAL A 75 54.39 9.64 -17.10
N MET A 76 55.35 9.66 -18.02
CA MET A 76 55.10 9.94 -19.43
C MET A 76 55.18 8.66 -20.27
N ILE A 77 54.11 8.35 -21.02
CA ILE A 77 54.08 7.30 -22.06
C ILE A 77 53.88 7.99 -23.40
N GLU A 78 54.91 8.00 -24.25
CA GLU A 78 54.90 8.82 -25.46
C GLU A 78 55.34 8.09 -26.72
N ASP A 79 54.70 8.40 -27.85
CA ASP A 79 55.06 7.92 -29.19
C ASP A 79 55.16 6.38 -29.29
N CYS A 80 54.22 5.68 -28.66
CA CYS A 80 54.24 4.23 -28.53
C CYS A 80 53.24 3.54 -29.48
N LYS A 81 53.53 2.29 -29.88
CA LYS A 81 52.56 1.39 -30.51
C LYS A 81 52.37 0.17 -29.63
N VAL A 82 51.18 0.00 -29.07
CA VAL A 82 50.87 -1.00 -28.04
C VAL A 82 49.74 -1.92 -28.51
N PRO A 83 50.06 -3.09 -29.09
CA PRO A 83 49.06 -4.13 -29.29
C PRO A 83 48.64 -4.70 -27.93
N ASN A 84 47.37 -5.09 -27.77
CA ASN A 84 46.82 -5.75 -26.57
C ASN A 84 46.67 -4.91 -25.29
N GLY A 85 46.81 -3.58 -25.38
CA GLY A 85 46.40 -2.63 -24.35
C GLY A 85 47.36 -2.43 -23.17
N ILE A 86 47.06 -1.44 -22.34
CA ILE A 86 47.83 -1.00 -21.16
C ILE A 86 46.95 -1.16 -19.92
N HIS A 87 47.49 -1.75 -18.85
CA HIS A 87 46.88 -1.70 -17.52
C HIS A 87 47.76 -0.89 -16.57
N LEU A 88 47.27 0.27 -16.13
CA LEU A 88 47.87 1.14 -15.13
C LEU A 88 47.25 0.83 -13.77
N SER A 89 48.04 0.30 -12.82
CA SER A 89 47.52 -0.03 -11.50
C SER A 89 48.27 0.63 -10.34
N GLY A 90 47.52 1.12 -9.34
CA GLY A 90 48.03 1.49 -8.01
C GLY A 90 48.86 2.78 -7.92
N TYR A 91 48.80 3.66 -8.93
CA TYR A 91 49.58 4.89 -8.97
C TYR A 91 48.92 6.02 -8.16
N LYS A 92 49.72 6.82 -7.44
CA LYS A 92 49.27 8.06 -6.76
C LYS A 92 49.76 9.35 -7.44
N ARG A 93 50.61 9.22 -8.46
CA ARG A 93 51.26 10.31 -9.20
C ARG A 93 50.60 10.48 -10.57
N ALA A 94 50.55 11.69 -11.13
CA ALA A 94 49.94 11.94 -12.43
C ALA A 94 50.56 11.08 -13.55
N VAL A 95 49.74 10.58 -14.48
CA VAL A 95 50.16 9.81 -15.66
C VAL A 95 49.69 10.53 -16.91
N LYS A 96 50.59 10.69 -17.88
CA LYS A 96 50.29 11.30 -19.18
C LYS A 96 50.66 10.36 -20.32
N ILE A 97 49.71 10.10 -21.20
CA ILE A 97 49.87 9.29 -22.41
C ILE A 97 49.71 10.22 -23.61
N THR A 98 50.68 10.26 -24.51
CA THR A 98 50.57 11.08 -25.73
C THR A 98 51.18 10.44 -26.97
N GLY A 99 50.69 10.78 -28.16
CA GLY A 99 51.23 10.29 -29.44
C GLY A 99 51.19 8.77 -29.62
N THR A 100 50.33 8.07 -28.87
CA THR A 100 50.36 6.60 -28.76
C THR A 100 49.24 5.95 -29.59
N GLU A 101 49.50 4.76 -30.13
CA GLU A 101 48.53 3.93 -30.86
C GLU A 101 48.29 2.63 -30.08
N ILE A 102 47.05 2.36 -29.69
CA ILE A 102 46.64 1.20 -28.89
C ILE A 102 45.61 0.39 -29.68
N SER A 103 45.94 -0.84 -30.04
CA SER A 103 45.10 -1.62 -30.96
C SER A 103 44.90 -3.09 -30.58
N SER A 104 43.81 -3.66 -31.11
CA SER A 104 43.50 -5.10 -31.15
C SER A 104 43.42 -5.79 -29.77
N SER A 105 43.09 -5.07 -28.70
CA SER A 105 42.88 -5.69 -27.37
C SER A 105 41.59 -6.51 -27.34
N GLN A 106 41.67 -7.76 -26.86
CA GLN A 106 40.48 -8.55 -26.52
C GLN A 106 39.71 -7.99 -25.30
N GLY A 107 40.35 -7.11 -24.51
CA GLY A 107 39.75 -6.37 -23.40
C GLY A 107 39.77 -4.85 -23.64
N ALA A 108 39.99 -4.08 -22.58
CA ALA A 108 40.19 -2.63 -22.71
C ALA A 108 41.56 -2.31 -23.32
N GLY A 109 41.63 -1.23 -24.11
CA GLY A 109 42.88 -0.66 -24.61
C GLY A 109 43.68 0.01 -23.48
N LEU A 110 43.00 0.67 -22.54
CA LEU A 110 43.58 1.22 -21.33
C LEU A 110 42.70 0.88 -20.13
N ILE A 111 43.27 0.30 -19.08
CA ILE A 111 42.63 0.14 -17.77
C ILE A 111 43.38 1.01 -16.78
N SER A 112 42.68 1.84 -16.02
CA SER A 112 43.27 2.62 -14.94
C SER A 112 42.52 2.41 -13.62
N ASP A 113 43.23 2.00 -12.57
CA ASP A 113 42.70 1.91 -11.21
C ASP A 113 43.45 2.80 -10.18
N GLY A 114 44.37 3.63 -10.65
CA GLY A 114 45.18 4.52 -9.79
C GLY A 114 44.43 5.76 -9.31
N LYS A 115 44.97 6.40 -8.28
CA LYS A 115 44.43 7.60 -7.62
C LYS A 115 44.95 8.93 -8.16
N GLY A 116 46.01 8.93 -8.96
CA GLY A 116 46.56 10.16 -9.56
C GLY A 116 45.79 10.63 -10.80
N ASP A 117 46.10 11.85 -11.27
CA ASP A 117 45.55 12.39 -12.51
C ASP A 117 45.92 11.53 -13.72
N LEU A 118 45.01 11.44 -14.68
CA LEU A 118 45.21 10.74 -15.95
C LEU A 118 44.97 11.70 -17.11
N SER A 119 46.01 11.97 -17.90
CA SER A 119 45.90 12.74 -19.14
C SER A 119 46.20 11.84 -20.33
N VAL A 120 45.28 11.75 -21.29
CA VAL A 120 45.48 11.04 -22.56
C VAL A 120 45.28 12.03 -23.69
N ALA A 121 46.33 12.30 -24.45
CA ALA A 121 46.30 13.25 -25.54
C ALA A 121 46.81 12.66 -26.85
N GLN A 122 46.36 13.14 -28.01
CA GLN A 122 46.95 12.79 -29.32
C GLN A 122 47.13 11.26 -29.53
N THR A 123 46.20 10.47 -29.01
CA THR A 123 46.31 9.00 -28.93
C THR A 123 45.21 8.36 -29.75
N THR A 124 45.47 7.22 -30.38
CA THR A 124 44.49 6.48 -31.19
C THR A 124 44.23 5.10 -30.60
N PHE A 125 42.95 4.76 -30.40
CA PHE A 125 42.46 3.45 -29.98
C PHE A 125 41.71 2.79 -31.14
N THR A 126 42.20 1.64 -31.65
CA THR A 126 41.60 0.98 -32.82
C THR A 126 41.29 -0.49 -32.57
N GLY A 127 40.04 -0.93 -32.78
CA GLY A 127 39.66 -2.34 -32.76
C GLY A 127 39.68 -3.02 -31.38
N ASN A 128 39.61 -2.23 -30.30
CA ASN A 128 39.62 -2.73 -28.93
C ASN A 128 38.21 -3.16 -28.47
N SER A 129 38.12 -4.05 -27.46
CA SER A 129 36.82 -4.38 -26.85
C SER A 129 36.26 -3.18 -26.11
N ASN A 130 37.03 -2.61 -25.17
CA ASN A 130 36.78 -1.26 -24.63
C ASN A 130 37.95 -0.33 -25.01
N GLY A 131 37.74 0.97 -25.11
CA GLY A 131 38.83 1.94 -25.33
C GLY A 131 39.60 2.20 -24.04
N ILE A 132 39.05 3.06 -23.18
CA ILE A 132 39.57 3.39 -21.85
C ILE A 132 38.52 2.97 -20.80
N VAL A 133 38.96 2.26 -19.76
CA VAL A 133 38.14 1.89 -18.60
C VAL A 133 38.83 2.42 -17.34
N VAL A 134 38.14 3.27 -16.59
CA VAL A 134 38.61 3.81 -15.32
C VAL A 134 37.75 3.23 -14.19
N VAL A 135 38.37 2.52 -13.26
CA VAL A 135 37.70 1.88 -12.13
C VAL A 135 38.24 2.44 -10.82
N ARG A 136 37.39 3.09 -10.02
CA ARG A 136 37.76 3.58 -8.67
C ARG A 136 37.08 2.70 -7.62
N ARG A 137 37.83 2.29 -6.59
CA ARG A 137 37.34 1.37 -5.55
C ARG A 137 36.90 2.05 -4.24
N ASN A 138 37.25 3.33 -4.02
CA ASN A 138 36.94 4.07 -2.78
C ASN A 138 36.36 5.47 -3.06
N ALA A 139 35.36 5.88 -2.27
CA ALA A 139 34.57 7.11 -2.41
C ALA A 139 35.28 8.44 -2.07
N PHE A 140 36.60 8.45 -1.83
CA PHE A 140 37.35 9.66 -1.41
C PHE A 140 38.52 10.03 -2.33
N ASP A 141 38.56 9.48 -3.54
CA ASP A 141 39.72 9.58 -4.43
C ASP A 141 39.53 10.66 -5.52
N THR A 142 39.80 11.93 -5.18
CA THR A 142 39.77 13.05 -6.15
C THR A 142 40.90 12.94 -7.18
N ALA A 143 40.58 12.91 -8.47
CA ALA A 143 41.57 12.95 -9.57
C ALA A 143 40.99 13.54 -10.85
N ASN A 144 41.85 14.19 -11.63
CA ASN A 144 41.47 14.78 -12.91
C ASN A 144 41.72 13.77 -14.04
N ILE A 145 40.72 13.62 -14.91
CA ILE A 145 40.79 12.78 -16.11
C ILE A 145 40.63 13.69 -17.32
N ASP A 146 41.71 13.88 -18.08
CA ASP A 146 41.74 14.77 -19.25
C ASP A 146 42.01 13.96 -20.53
N ILE A 147 41.02 13.90 -21.42
CA ILE A 147 41.05 13.17 -22.69
C ILE A 147 40.95 14.19 -23.82
N LYS A 148 42.06 14.44 -24.52
CA LYS A 148 42.13 15.53 -25.50
C LYS A 148 42.71 15.11 -26.85
N ASN A 149 42.02 15.39 -27.94
CA ASN A 149 42.48 15.02 -29.28
C ASN A 149 42.78 13.52 -29.39
N VAL A 150 41.87 12.68 -28.87
CA VAL A 150 41.95 11.23 -28.90
C VAL A 150 41.01 10.69 -29.97
N THR A 151 41.44 9.66 -30.71
CA THR A 151 40.60 9.00 -31.71
C THR A 151 40.25 7.59 -31.24
N PHE A 152 38.96 7.31 -31.08
CA PHE A 152 38.41 5.97 -30.85
C PHE A 152 37.76 5.47 -32.13
N HIS A 153 38.31 4.37 -32.68
CA HIS A 153 37.84 3.77 -33.91
C HIS A 153 37.52 2.28 -33.73
N TYR A 154 36.32 1.87 -34.13
CA TYR A 154 35.93 0.45 -34.14
C TYR A 154 35.99 -0.24 -32.77
N THR A 155 35.57 0.46 -31.70
CA THR A 155 35.42 -0.13 -30.36
C THR A 155 34.19 -1.04 -30.32
N ARG A 156 34.30 -2.24 -29.73
CA ARG A 156 33.20 -3.24 -29.73
C ARG A 156 32.18 -3.06 -28.62
N LYS A 157 32.61 -2.65 -27.42
CA LYS A 157 31.79 -2.37 -26.24
C LYS A 157 31.80 -0.86 -25.95
N VAL A 158 32.57 -0.39 -24.97
CA VAL A 158 32.57 1.04 -24.58
C VAL A 158 33.89 1.76 -24.91
N SER A 159 33.85 2.91 -25.58
CA SER A 159 35.08 3.68 -25.90
C SER A 159 35.70 4.36 -24.69
N LEU A 160 34.92 5.01 -23.83
CA LEU A 160 35.36 5.60 -22.56
C LEU A 160 34.35 5.26 -21.47
N ARG A 161 34.78 4.51 -20.46
CA ARG A 161 33.94 4.04 -19.36
C ARG A 161 34.48 4.48 -18.01
N LEU A 162 33.65 5.19 -17.24
CA LEU A 162 33.90 5.54 -15.84
C LEU A 162 32.80 4.91 -14.98
N GLU A 163 33.20 4.03 -14.07
CA GLU A 163 32.29 3.36 -13.13
C GLU A 163 32.55 3.84 -11.70
N ASN A 164 31.50 4.30 -11.02
CA ASN A 164 31.52 4.84 -9.65
C ASN A 164 32.56 5.95 -9.39
N PRO A 165 32.63 7.02 -10.22
CA PRO A 165 33.55 8.12 -9.93
C PRO A 165 33.00 9.02 -8.80
N THR A 166 33.81 9.26 -7.77
CA THR A 166 33.49 10.20 -6.67
C THR A 166 34.49 11.35 -6.63
N GLY A 167 34.04 12.61 -6.72
CA GLY A 167 34.92 13.78 -6.63
C GLY A 167 35.90 13.93 -7.82
N VAL A 168 35.47 13.52 -9.02
CA VAL A 168 36.30 13.47 -10.24
C VAL A 168 35.98 14.64 -11.16
N GLN A 169 37.02 15.27 -11.74
CA GLN A 169 36.87 16.20 -12.86
C GLN A 169 37.17 15.47 -14.17
N LEU A 170 36.18 15.33 -15.04
CA LEU A 170 36.30 14.68 -16.36
C LEU A 170 36.26 15.74 -17.47
N SER A 171 37.36 15.90 -18.21
CA SER A 171 37.46 16.73 -19.42
C SER A 171 37.62 15.83 -20.65
N VAL A 172 36.71 15.94 -21.62
CA VAL A 172 36.80 15.29 -22.93
C VAL A 172 36.69 16.34 -24.02
N ALA A 173 37.78 16.62 -24.71
CA ALA A 173 37.84 17.71 -25.69
C ALA A 173 38.49 17.31 -27.02
N ASP A 174 38.05 17.93 -28.11
CA ASP A 174 38.66 17.84 -29.44
C ASP A 174 38.83 16.40 -29.96
N SER A 175 38.05 15.43 -29.46
CA SER A 175 38.24 14.00 -29.70
C SER A 175 37.24 13.44 -30.73
N GLN A 176 37.58 12.29 -31.33
CA GLN A 176 36.81 11.66 -32.39
C GLN A 176 36.39 10.24 -32.02
N PHE A 177 35.10 9.93 -32.13
CA PHE A 177 34.50 8.62 -31.89
C PHE A 177 33.84 8.14 -33.18
N ILE A 178 34.50 7.22 -33.89
CA ILE A 178 34.16 6.88 -35.27
C ILE A 178 33.90 5.38 -35.41
N GLN A 179 32.75 5.01 -35.98
CA GLN A 179 32.40 3.61 -36.30
C GLN A 179 32.52 2.65 -35.09
N ASN A 180 32.26 3.14 -33.88
CA ASN A 180 32.19 2.29 -32.69
C ASN A 180 30.87 1.51 -32.71
N LEU A 181 30.91 0.25 -32.29
CA LEU A 181 29.76 -0.65 -32.29
C LEU A 181 28.90 -0.51 -31.03
N GLY A 182 29.52 -0.30 -29.86
CA GLY A 182 28.81 -0.01 -28.61
C GLY A 182 28.97 1.46 -28.17
N GLU A 183 28.66 1.73 -26.91
CA GLU A 183 28.55 3.08 -26.36
C GLU A 183 29.88 3.87 -26.41
N SER A 184 29.85 5.17 -26.73
CA SER A 184 31.09 5.94 -26.84
C SER A 184 31.58 6.47 -25.49
N ILE A 185 30.79 7.23 -24.75
CA ILE A 185 31.14 7.72 -23.40
C ILE A 185 30.07 7.25 -22.42
N VAL A 186 30.48 6.57 -21.35
CA VAL A 186 29.60 6.06 -20.30
C VAL A 186 30.14 6.46 -18.94
N VAL A 187 29.31 7.16 -18.15
CA VAL A 187 29.57 7.52 -16.76
C VAL A 187 28.42 7.00 -15.90
N SER A 188 28.71 6.06 -14.99
CA SER A 188 27.69 5.38 -14.19
C SER A 188 27.93 5.48 -12.68
N ASN A 189 26.86 5.71 -11.92
CA ASN A 189 26.82 5.74 -10.45
C ASN A 189 27.82 6.72 -9.83
N PHE A 190 27.86 7.93 -10.36
CA PHE A 190 28.79 8.98 -9.94
C PHE A 190 28.29 9.76 -8.72
N GLU A 191 29.24 10.33 -7.97
CA GLU A 191 29.02 11.23 -6.84
C GLU A 191 29.94 12.44 -6.96
N ALA A 192 29.43 13.66 -6.77
CA ALA A 192 30.24 14.89 -6.81
C ALA A 192 31.15 15.02 -8.06
N ILE A 193 30.61 14.80 -9.26
CA ILE A 193 31.36 14.86 -10.52
C ILE A 193 31.25 16.24 -11.18
N GLU A 194 32.35 16.71 -11.78
CA GLU A 194 32.37 17.84 -12.71
C GLU A 194 32.82 17.31 -14.07
N SER A 195 31.96 17.35 -15.09
CA SER A 195 32.26 16.79 -16.41
C SER A 195 32.04 17.81 -17.52
N THR A 196 33.06 18.00 -18.35
CA THR A 196 33.02 18.87 -19.55
C THR A 196 33.34 18.05 -20.80
N ILE A 197 32.37 17.95 -21.71
CA ILE A 197 32.50 17.25 -23.00
C ILE A 197 32.32 18.28 -24.11
N ILE A 198 33.41 18.72 -24.73
CA ILE A 198 33.40 19.86 -25.65
C ILE A 198 34.11 19.61 -27.00
N ASN A 199 33.53 20.11 -28.09
CA ASN A 199 34.16 20.08 -29.43
C ASN A 199 34.57 18.67 -29.91
N ASN A 200 33.79 17.64 -29.56
CA ASN A 200 34.04 16.26 -30.00
C ASN A 200 33.20 15.91 -31.23
N THR A 201 33.67 14.94 -32.02
CA THR A 201 32.93 14.40 -33.18
C THR A 201 32.56 12.93 -32.94
N PHE A 202 31.27 12.63 -32.98
CA PHE A 202 30.71 11.28 -32.95
C PHE A 202 30.13 10.95 -34.31
N SER A 203 30.72 10.00 -35.03
CA SER A 203 30.34 9.70 -36.41
C SER A 203 30.15 8.21 -36.67
N LYS A 204 28.99 7.84 -37.22
CA LYS A 204 28.68 6.48 -37.67
C LYS A 204 28.79 5.42 -36.58
N ASN A 205 28.57 5.79 -35.32
CA ASN A 205 28.51 4.84 -34.21
C ASN A 205 27.18 4.07 -34.23
N SER A 206 27.17 2.84 -33.74
CA SER A 206 26.01 1.93 -33.78
C SER A 206 25.26 1.79 -32.46
N ASP A 207 25.63 2.58 -31.45
CA ASP A 207 24.93 2.72 -30.17
C ASP A 207 25.03 4.17 -29.62
N ALA A 208 24.62 4.38 -28.37
CA ALA A 208 24.63 5.67 -27.70
C ALA A 208 26.03 6.31 -27.68
N CYS A 209 26.09 7.60 -28.02
CA CYS A 209 27.32 8.36 -28.04
C CYS A 209 27.69 8.83 -26.63
N ILE A 210 26.72 9.28 -25.84
CA ILE A 210 26.94 9.72 -24.45
C ILE A 210 25.86 9.14 -23.57
N VAL A 211 26.27 8.51 -22.46
CA VAL A 211 25.39 7.97 -21.43
C VAL A 211 25.87 8.41 -20.06
N PHE A 212 25.01 9.13 -19.33
CA PHE A 212 25.14 9.34 -17.90
C PHE A 212 24.00 8.60 -17.22
N PHE A 213 24.32 7.82 -16.20
CA PHE A 213 23.34 7.03 -15.46
C PHE A 213 23.65 7.04 -13.96
N LYS A 214 22.64 7.29 -13.11
CA LYS A 214 22.76 7.25 -11.65
C LYS A 214 21.58 6.48 -11.05
N GLN A 215 21.86 5.39 -10.34
CA GLN A 215 20.83 4.52 -9.79
C GLN A 215 20.31 4.96 -8.41
N ASP A 216 21.17 5.53 -7.55
CA ASP A 216 20.83 5.92 -6.18
C ASP A 216 20.63 7.44 -6.06
N SER A 217 19.68 7.88 -5.22
CA SER A 217 19.33 9.30 -4.99
C SER A 217 20.21 9.98 -3.93
N THR A 218 21.46 9.56 -3.75
CA THR A 218 22.36 10.22 -2.78
C THR A 218 22.63 11.66 -3.20
N ASP A 219 22.29 12.62 -2.31
CA ASP A 219 22.35 14.04 -2.60
C ASP A 219 23.79 14.58 -2.58
N HIS A 220 24.36 14.75 -3.77
CA HIS A 220 25.67 15.34 -3.98
C HIS A 220 25.65 16.31 -5.18
N PRO A 221 26.29 17.49 -5.08
CA PRO A 221 26.29 18.47 -6.16
C PRO A 221 27.11 17.95 -7.33
N PHE A 222 26.63 18.10 -8.57
CA PHE A 222 27.39 17.75 -9.77
C PHE A 222 27.17 18.75 -10.90
N GLU A 223 28.11 18.77 -11.84
CA GLU A 223 28.06 19.61 -13.04
C GLU A 223 28.37 18.75 -14.27
N VAL A 224 27.49 18.78 -15.28
CA VAL A 224 27.69 18.11 -16.57
C VAL A 224 27.45 19.09 -17.70
N VAL A 225 28.51 19.48 -18.40
CA VAL A 225 28.49 20.42 -19.53
C VAL A 225 28.83 19.67 -20.82
N ILE A 226 27.89 19.64 -21.76
CA ILE A 226 28.05 19.02 -23.09
C ILE A 226 27.83 20.12 -24.14
N LYS A 227 28.92 20.58 -24.75
CA LYS A 227 28.89 21.77 -25.62
C LYS A 227 29.65 21.63 -26.93
N ASP A 228 29.19 22.27 -28.00
CA ASP A 228 29.89 22.36 -29.29
C ASP A 228 30.25 21.00 -29.93
N ASN A 229 29.54 19.91 -29.60
CA ASN A 229 29.82 18.59 -30.15
C ASN A 229 29.05 18.33 -31.45
N LEU A 230 29.62 17.51 -32.34
CA LEU A 230 29.02 17.07 -33.59
C LEU A 230 28.65 15.59 -33.54
N PHE A 231 27.35 15.27 -33.61
CA PHE A 231 26.81 13.92 -33.69
C PHE A 231 26.22 13.69 -35.08
N VAL A 232 26.91 12.90 -35.92
CA VAL A 232 26.53 12.72 -37.33
C VAL A 232 26.41 11.25 -37.73
N GLN A 233 25.27 10.89 -38.33
CA GLN A 233 25.03 9.53 -38.87
C GLN A 233 25.16 8.39 -37.86
N ASN A 234 24.96 8.65 -36.57
CA ASN A 234 24.95 7.61 -35.54
C ASN A 234 23.61 6.88 -35.54
N ARG A 235 23.60 5.61 -35.11
CA ARG A 235 22.41 4.76 -35.04
C ARG A 235 22.32 4.16 -33.64
N GLY A 236 21.15 4.16 -33.01
CA GLY A 236 20.95 3.55 -31.69
C GLY A 236 19.54 3.82 -31.16
N PRO A 237 19.14 3.23 -30.01
CA PRO A 237 17.85 3.55 -29.37
C PRO A 237 17.84 4.96 -28.75
N ARG A 238 19.03 5.47 -28.41
CA ARG A 238 19.25 6.82 -27.90
C ARG A 238 20.64 7.28 -28.35
N ILE A 239 20.78 8.50 -28.85
CA ILE A 239 22.10 9.02 -29.26
C ILE A 239 22.80 9.65 -28.05
N VAL A 240 22.05 10.37 -27.24
CA VAL A 240 22.49 10.89 -25.94
C VAL A 240 21.46 10.51 -24.88
N HIS A 241 21.92 9.96 -23.75
CA HIS A 241 21.09 9.54 -22.63
C HIS A 241 21.60 10.13 -21.32
N LEU A 242 20.79 10.99 -20.71
CA LEU A 242 21.07 11.63 -19.43
C LEU A 242 20.03 11.15 -18.42
N ASP A 243 20.29 9.98 -17.85
CA ASP A 243 19.40 9.31 -16.89
C ASP A 243 19.90 9.54 -15.46
N ILE A 244 19.71 10.77 -15.02
CA ILE A 244 20.15 11.24 -13.72
C ILE A 244 18.89 11.75 -13.00
N PRO A 245 18.51 11.21 -11.84
CA PRO A 245 17.40 11.73 -11.05
C PRO A 245 17.76 13.09 -10.44
N GLU A 246 16.75 13.92 -10.16
CA GLU A 246 16.94 15.17 -9.42
C GLU A 246 17.33 14.85 -7.96
N ASN A 247 18.10 15.74 -7.32
CA ASN A 247 18.44 15.59 -5.91
C ASN A 247 17.17 15.69 -5.05
N THR A 248 17.06 14.84 -4.03
CA THR A 248 15.98 14.87 -3.06
C THR A 248 16.04 16.14 -2.20
N ASP A 249 17.23 16.57 -1.80
CA ASP A 249 17.50 17.87 -1.17
C ASP A 249 17.71 18.96 -2.24
N LYS A 250 16.71 19.84 -2.39
CA LYS A 250 16.74 20.96 -3.33
C LYS A 250 17.79 22.03 -2.99
N SER A 251 18.37 22.03 -1.80
CA SER A 251 19.49 22.93 -1.45
C SER A 251 20.79 22.54 -2.17
N VAL A 252 20.89 21.30 -2.66
CA VAL A 252 22.04 20.78 -3.39
C VAL A 252 21.89 21.07 -4.88
N THR A 253 22.55 22.14 -5.35
CA THR A 253 22.53 22.56 -6.74
C THR A 253 23.29 21.59 -7.64
N SER A 254 22.65 21.08 -8.68
CA SER A 254 23.30 20.31 -9.75
C SER A 254 22.89 20.86 -11.11
N VAL A 255 23.83 20.91 -12.04
CA VAL A 255 23.66 21.61 -13.33
C VAL A 255 23.95 20.65 -14.47
N VAL A 256 23.05 20.62 -15.44
CA VAL A 256 23.26 19.93 -16.72
C VAL A 256 23.03 20.93 -17.84
N GLU A 257 24.08 21.18 -18.63
CA GLU A 257 24.06 22.07 -19.79
C GLU A 257 24.29 21.25 -21.06
N PHE A 258 23.33 21.30 -21.98
CA PHE A 258 23.46 20.70 -23.31
C PHE A 258 23.31 21.82 -24.34
N GLU A 259 24.43 22.39 -24.76
CA GLU A 259 24.43 23.65 -25.52
C GLU A 259 25.18 23.58 -26.85
N ASP A 260 24.70 24.30 -27.85
CA ASP A 260 25.41 24.53 -29.11
C ASP A 260 25.87 23.25 -29.86
N ASN A 261 25.26 22.10 -29.59
CA ASN A 261 25.59 20.84 -30.25
C ASN A 261 24.86 20.71 -31.60
N ILE A 262 25.47 19.99 -32.54
CA ILE A 262 24.87 19.67 -33.85
C ILE A 262 24.58 18.17 -33.91
N LEU A 263 23.31 17.82 -34.07
CA LEU A 263 22.83 16.45 -34.19
C LEU A 263 22.18 16.26 -35.56
N ASP A 264 22.94 15.68 -36.49
CA ASP A 264 22.57 15.59 -37.91
C ASP A 264 22.51 14.14 -38.42
N ALA A 265 21.47 13.84 -39.18
CA ALA A 265 21.27 12.55 -39.86
C ALA A 265 21.42 11.30 -38.97
N ASN A 266 21.17 11.40 -37.66
CA ASN A 266 21.19 10.26 -36.76
C ASN A 266 19.90 9.44 -36.89
N LYS A 267 19.99 8.11 -36.71
CA LYS A 267 18.89 7.17 -36.84
C LYS A 267 18.54 6.57 -35.47
N VAL A 268 17.39 6.97 -34.94
CA VAL A 268 16.85 6.38 -33.71
C VAL A 268 16.09 5.10 -34.04
N VAL A 269 16.45 4.00 -33.40
CA VAL A 269 15.84 2.67 -33.62
C VAL A 269 14.99 2.34 -32.42
N ASN A 270 13.70 2.05 -32.62
CA ASN A 270 12.85 1.56 -31.54
C ASN A 270 13.31 0.13 -31.17
N PRO A 271 13.84 -0.11 -29.95
CA PRO A 271 14.32 -1.43 -29.56
C PRO A 271 13.18 -2.44 -29.31
N PHE A 272 11.93 -1.97 -29.28
CA PHE A 272 10.74 -2.77 -29.01
C PHE A 272 9.79 -2.74 -30.20
N GLN A 273 10.26 -3.13 -31.38
CA GLN A 273 9.47 -3.23 -32.61
C GLN A 273 8.36 -4.29 -32.48
N THR A 274 7.34 -4.01 -31.66
CA THR A 274 6.09 -4.77 -31.63
C THR A 274 5.03 -4.01 -32.41
N ALA A 275 4.02 -4.72 -32.89
CA ALA A 275 2.90 -4.17 -33.66
C ALA A 275 2.11 -3.05 -32.97
N TYR A 276 2.36 -2.79 -31.68
CA TYR A 276 1.52 -1.93 -30.82
C TYR A 276 2.22 -0.69 -30.25
N GLY A 277 3.47 -0.43 -30.65
CA GLY A 277 4.18 0.75 -30.21
C GLY A 277 4.75 0.64 -28.80
N CYS A 278 5.42 1.71 -28.42
CA CYS A 278 6.31 1.87 -27.27
C CYS A 278 5.57 1.90 -25.92
N SER A 279 5.93 1.02 -24.97
CA SER A 279 5.40 1.09 -23.58
C SER A 279 5.90 2.34 -22.84
N ARG A 280 5.32 2.62 -21.66
CA ARG A 280 5.75 3.68 -20.72
C ARG A 280 7.21 3.57 -20.24
N ARG A 281 7.93 2.48 -20.55
CA ARG A 281 9.33 2.26 -20.15
C ARG A 281 10.33 2.41 -21.31
N CYS A 282 9.85 2.67 -22.52
CA CYS A 282 10.64 2.54 -23.74
C CYS A 282 11.07 3.91 -24.31
N HIS A 283 11.80 4.73 -23.57
CA HIS A 283 12.18 6.06 -24.04
C HIS A 283 13.30 6.00 -25.10
N TYR A 284 12.94 6.14 -26.38
CA TYR A 284 13.89 6.28 -27.50
C TYR A 284 13.73 7.63 -28.18
N ALA A 285 14.81 8.38 -28.29
CA ALA A 285 14.87 9.68 -28.96
C ALA A 285 16.33 9.99 -29.34
N VAL A 286 16.56 11.07 -30.07
CA VAL A 286 17.94 11.52 -30.30
C VAL A 286 18.58 11.90 -28.96
N LEU A 287 17.86 12.67 -28.14
CA LEU A 287 18.24 13.04 -26.78
C LEU A 287 17.17 12.56 -25.79
N VAL A 288 17.57 11.81 -24.77
CA VAL A 288 16.71 11.35 -23.68
C VAL A 288 17.23 11.94 -22.37
N ILE A 289 16.36 12.63 -21.63
CA ILE A 289 16.67 13.26 -20.34
C ILE A 289 15.69 12.76 -19.28
N HIS A 290 16.13 12.54 -18.04
CA HIS A 290 15.25 12.16 -16.93
C HIS A 290 14.44 13.35 -16.37
N ASP A 291 14.59 13.69 -15.08
CA ASP A 291 13.81 14.72 -14.37
C ASP A 291 14.62 15.94 -13.94
N LEU A 292 15.91 16.00 -14.24
CA LEU A 292 16.73 17.17 -13.86
C LEU A 292 16.38 18.43 -14.64
N ALA A 293 16.50 19.57 -13.95
CA ALA A 293 16.54 20.89 -14.58
C ALA A 293 17.76 21.01 -15.52
N THR A 294 17.56 20.64 -16.79
CA THR A 294 18.57 20.72 -17.85
C THR A 294 18.35 21.96 -18.71
N THR A 295 19.41 22.71 -18.98
CA THR A 295 19.39 23.81 -19.97
C THR A 295 19.73 23.26 -21.34
N LEU A 296 18.78 23.32 -22.27
CA LEU A 296 18.94 22.86 -23.65
C LEU A 296 18.82 24.06 -24.59
N GLN A 297 19.93 24.67 -25.03
CA GLN A 297 19.92 25.87 -25.87
C GLN A 297 20.96 25.84 -26.98
N GLY A 298 20.72 26.52 -28.09
CA GLY A 298 21.71 26.64 -29.17
C GLY A 298 21.88 25.37 -30.02
N ASN A 299 21.15 24.28 -29.77
CA ASN A 299 21.36 23.02 -30.48
C ASN A 299 20.68 23.00 -31.85
N VAL A 300 21.21 22.18 -32.75
CA VAL A 300 20.71 21.98 -34.12
C VAL A 300 20.33 20.51 -34.31
N PHE A 301 19.04 20.21 -34.36
CA PHE A 301 18.48 18.89 -34.61
C PHE A 301 18.04 18.75 -36.07
N THR A 302 18.60 17.79 -36.81
CA THR A 302 18.31 17.55 -38.23
C THR A 302 18.16 16.06 -38.54
N ASN A 303 17.48 15.34 -37.64
CA ASN A 303 17.39 13.87 -37.67
C ASN A 303 16.03 13.41 -38.21
N SER A 304 15.81 13.49 -39.53
CA SER A 304 14.52 13.16 -40.16
C SER A 304 14.10 11.68 -40.02
N ALA A 305 15.06 10.77 -39.78
CA ALA A 305 14.80 9.36 -39.52
C ALA A 305 14.40 9.05 -38.06
N ALA A 306 14.48 10.05 -37.16
CA ALA A 306 14.11 9.89 -35.76
C ALA A 306 12.66 10.34 -35.55
N ARG A 307 11.87 9.52 -34.84
CA ARG A 307 10.49 9.88 -34.46
C ARG A 307 10.46 11.03 -33.45
N TYR A 308 11.37 10.99 -32.47
CA TYR A 308 11.50 12.02 -31.45
C TYR A 308 12.93 12.55 -31.42
N GLN A 309 13.08 13.88 -31.46
CA GLN A 309 14.35 14.57 -31.23
C GLN A 309 14.68 14.59 -29.74
N LEU A 310 13.68 14.81 -28.88
CA LEU A 310 13.81 14.88 -27.42
C LEU A 310 12.75 13.99 -26.74
N SER A 311 13.13 13.28 -25.67
CA SER A 311 12.21 12.57 -24.78
C SER A 311 12.56 12.83 -23.32
N THR A 312 11.53 13.01 -22.47
CA THR A 312 11.68 12.99 -21.01
C THR A 312 11.23 11.68 -20.39
N THR A 313 11.84 11.28 -19.26
CA THR A 313 11.51 10.02 -18.56
C THR A 313 11.06 10.22 -17.11
N GLY A 314 11.29 11.41 -16.55
CA GLY A 314 10.92 11.79 -15.19
C GLY A 314 9.44 12.15 -14.98
N PRO A 315 8.95 12.13 -13.73
CA PRO A 315 7.59 12.55 -13.38
C PRO A 315 7.34 14.04 -13.67
N ALA A 316 6.08 14.46 -13.54
CA ALA A 316 5.67 15.82 -13.86
C ALA A 316 6.21 16.82 -12.82
N SER A 317 7.23 17.59 -13.21
CA SER A 317 7.75 18.72 -12.42
C SER A 317 6.94 20.02 -12.64
N PRO A 318 6.83 20.89 -11.62
CA PRO A 318 6.20 22.21 -11.71
C PRO A 318 6.84 23.18 -12.69
N GLN A 319 8.14 23.06 -12.92
CA GLN A 319 8.87 23.98 -13.80
C GLN A 319 9.12 23.32 -15.15
N PRO A 320 8.70 23.95 -16.28
CA PRO A 320 8.99 23.40 -17.59
C PRO A 320 10.50 23.35 -17.82
N MET A 321 10.98 22.29 -18.45
CA MET A 321 12.37 22.19 -18.86
C MET A 321 12.65 23.24 -19.95
N ASN A 322 13.74 23.99 -19.80
CA ASN A 322 14.10 25.05 -20.75
C ASN A 322 14.79 24.46 -21.98
N ALA A 323 14.05 24.37 -23.08
CA ALA A 323 14.50 23.90 -24.39
C ALA A 323 14.41 25.00 -25.46
N THR A 324 14.51 26.25 -25.06
CA THR A 324 14.39 27.41 -25.95
C THR A 324 15.66 27.62 -26.79
N TYR A 325 15.56 28.42 -27.84
CA TYR A 325 16.65 28.76 -28.76
C TYR A 325 17.35 27.55 -29.38
N ASN A 326 16.61 26.52 -29.77
CA ASN A 326 17.13 25.40 -30.58
C ASN A 326 16.55 25.44 -32.01
N TYR A 327 17.24 24.84 -32.98
CA TYR A 327 16.68 24.52 -34.28
C TYR A 327 16.23 23.06 -34.30
N TRP A 328 14.94 22.81 -34.57
CA TRP A 328 14.33 21.48 -34.46
C TRP A 328 14.19 20.72 -35.79
N GLY A 329 14.82 21.23 -36.86
CA GLY A 329 14.74 20.63 -38.21
C GLY A 329 13.57 21.13 -39.06
N THR A 330 12.64 21.87 -38.44
CA THR A 330 11.45 22.47 -39.07
C THR A 330 11.15 23.84 -38.45
N THR A 331 10.45 24.69 -39.19
CA THR A 331 9.94 25.99 -38.72
C THR A 331 8.50 25.92 -38.21
N GLU A 332 7.79 24.83 -38.52
CA GLU A 332 6.38 24.63 -38.20
C GLU A 332 6.21 24.16 -36.76
N GLN A 333 5.52 24.94 -35.92
CA GLN A 333 5.39 24.67 -34.48
C GLN A 333 4.80 23.29 -34.17
N MET A 334 3.81 22.85 -34.94
CA MET A 334 3.16 21.54 -34.76
C MET A 334 4.12 20.37 -34.98
N ASP A 335 5.04 20.49 -35.94
CA ASP A 335 6.01 19.44 -36.21
C ASP A 335 7.10 19.41 -35.13
N ILE A 336 7.48 20.58 -34.60
CA ILE A 336 8.36 20.68 -33.42
C ILE A 336 7.71 19.97 -32.23
N ALA A 337 6.48 20.33 -31.88
CA ALA A 337 5.75 19.74 -30.75
C ALA A 337 5.57 18.22 -30.88
N ARG A 338 5.34 17.70 -32.10
CA ARG A 338 5.25 16.26 -32.37
C ARG A 338 6.58 15.53 -32.27
N SER A 339 7.68 16.23 -32.49
CA SER A 339 9.04 15.67 -32.42
C SER A 339 9.59 15.59 -30.98
N ILE A 340 8.86 16.10 -29.99
CA ILE A 340 9.21 16.07 -28.57
C ILE A 340 8.27 15.09 -27.86
N TYR A 341 8.80 14.17 -27.05
CA TYR A 341 8.02 13.25 -26.21
C TYR A 341 8.06 13.72 -24.75
N GLY A 342 6.97 14.34 -24.27
CA GLY A 342 6.84 14.87 -22.91
C GLY A 342 5.40 14.87 -22.41
N ARG A 343 5.04 15.84 -21.54
CA ARG A 343 3.73 15.92 -20.85
C ARG A 343 2.51 15.74 -21.75
N PHE A 344 2.56 16.23 -23.00
CA PHE A 344 1.41 16.22 -23.90
C PHE A 344 1.21 14.90 -24.64
N GLN A 345 2.27 14.08 -24.74
CA GLN A 345 2.16 12.71 -25.22
C GLN A 345 1.79 11.77 -24.07
N ARG A 346 2.26 12.10 -22.86
CA ARG A 346 1.99 11.36 -21.64
C ARG A 346 1.88 12.31 -20.46
N TYR A 347 0.69 12.39 -19.88
CA TYR A 347 0.34 13.40 -18.86
C TYR A 347 1.23 13.37 -17.60
N THR A 348 1.85 12.22 -17.30
CA THR A 348 2.76 12.06 -16.15
C THR A 348 4.16 12.61 -16.38
N LEU A 349 4.53 13.02 -17.59
CA LEU A 349 5.87 13.50 -17.90
C LEU A 349 5.99 15.02 -17.71
N ARG A 350 7.22 15.52 -17.58
CA ARG A 350 7.55 16.95 -17.48
C ARG A 350 7.17 17.76 -18.73
N GLU A 351 6.75 19.01 -18.52
CA GLU A 351 6.50 19.98 -19.60
C GLU A 351 7.83 20.53 -20.17
N ILE A 352 7.87 20.81 -21.46
CA ILE A 352 9.07 21.28 -22.17
C ILE A 352 8.76 22.58 -22.88
N SER A 353 9.49 23.65 -22.52
CA SER A 353 9.38 24.94 -23.18
C SER A 353 10.38 25.04 -24.33
N TYR A 354 9.90 24.87 -25.56
CA TYR A 354 10.75 24.91 -26.77
C TYR A 354 10.71 26.25 -27.51
N SER A 355 9.90 27.21 -27.05
CA SER A 355 9.69 28.52 -27.70
C SER A 355 10.26 29.65 -26.83
N PRO A 356 11.05 30.59 -27.36
CA PRO A 356 11.36 30.79 -28.79
C PRO A 356 12.32 29.74 -29.36
N TYR A 357 12.36 29.59 -30.70
CA TYR A 357 13.23 28.63 -31.41
C TYR A 357 13.85 29.26 -32.67
N PHE A 358 14.95 28.68 -33.17
CA PHE A 358 15.60 29.15 -34.40
C PHE A 358 14.84 28.71 -35.64
N LEU A 359 14.80 29.57 -36.67
CA LEU A 359 14.15 29.29 -37.96
C LEU A 359 15.07 28.61 -38.98
N SER A 360 16.36 28.54 -38.68
CA SER A 360 17.38 27.96 -39.57
C SER A 360 18.53 27.38 -38.74
N PRO A 361 19.25 26.38 -39.27
CA PRO A 361 20.40 25.79 -38.57
C PRO A 361 21.56 26.79 -38.40
N THR A 362 21.58 27.91 -39.13
CA THR A 362 22.60 28.97 -39.00
C THR A 362 22.33 29.94 -37.85
N LYS A 363 21.25 29.74 -37.06
CA LYS A 363 20.91 30.52 -35.86
C LYS A 363 20.72 32.03 -36.11
N THR A 364 20.38 32.42 -37.34
CA THR A 364 20.31 33.84 -37.74
C THR A 364 19.02 34.55 -37.31
N ASN A 365 17.90 33.83 -37.26
CA ASN A 365 16.57 34.37 -36.94
C ASN A 365 15.85 33.44 -35.95
N THR A 366 15.05 34.01 -35.05
CA THR A 366 14.21 33.30 -34.08
C THR A 366 12.72 33.57 -34.30
N SER A 367 11.89 32.61 -33.91
CA SER A 367 10.44 32.75 -33.81
C SER A 367 10.05 32.83 -32.34
N ALA A 368 9.20 33.79 -31.96
CA ALA A 368 8.64 33.94 -30.61
C ALA A 368 7.10 34.08 -30.68
N PRO A 369 6.37 33.01 -31.03
CA PRO A 369 4.92 32.99 -30.97
C PRO A 369 4.43 33.25 -29.53
N SER A 370 3.24 33.86 -29.39
CA SER A 370 2.65 34.23 -28.10
C SER A 370 2.31 33.05 -27.18
N ALA A 371 2.24 31.83 -27.70
CA ALA A 371 2.12 30.58 -26.94
C ALA A 371 2.60 29.37 -27.78
N PRO A 372 3.17 28.32 -27.17
CA PRO A 372 3.43 27.05 -27.85
C PRO A 372 2.12 26.48 -28.44
N VAL A 373 2.17 26.00 -29.69
CA VAL A 373 1.04 25.33 -30.33
C VAL A 373 1.01 23.86 -29.92
N TRP A 374 -0.10 23.43 -29.33
CA TRP A 374 -0.30 22.08 -28.84
C TRP A 374 -0.74 21.13 -29.97
N PRO A 375 -0.27 19.86 -29.98
CA PRO A 375 -0.78 18.88 -30.94
C PRO A 375 -2.29 18.73 -30.77
N ASP A 376 -3.05 18.98 -31.85
CA ASP A 376 -4.49 18.76 -31.86
C ASP A 376 -4.82 17.32 -31.47
N PHE A 377 -6.03 17.11 -30.93
CA PHE A 377 -6.59 15.78 -30.76
C PHE A 377 -6.51 15.03 -32.10
N TYR A 378 -5.64 14.02 -32.16
CA TYR A 378 -5.32 13.33 -33.40
C TYR A 378 -6.51 12.46 -33.83
N ARG A 379 -6.93 12.57 -35.10
CA ARG A 379 -8.08 11.84 -35.67
C ARG A 379 -7.75 11.29 -37.07
N ALA A 380 -6.76 10.40 -37.14
CA ALA A 380 -6.51 9.61 -38.35
C ALA A 380 -6.98 8.16 -38.11
N ASP A 381 -6.13 7.18 -38.39
CA ASP A 381 -6.41 5.76 -38.11
C ASP A 381 -6.43 5.42 -36.60
N SER A 382 -6.01 6.36 -35.75
CA SER A 382 -6.04 6.28 -34.29
C SER A 382 -6.39 7.63 -33.67
N ILE A 383 -6.83 7.60 -32.40
CA ILE A 383 -7.12 8.78 -31.59
C ILE A 383 -6.19 8.90 -30.37
N GLY A 384 -6.16 10.10 -29.78
CA GLY A 384 -5.39 10.43 -28.58
C GLY A 384 -4.80 11.84 -28.62
N GLY A 385 -4.31 12.33 -27.48
CA GLY A 385 -3.80 13.69 -27.29
C GLY A 385 -4.77 14.59 -26.53
N VAL A 386 -4.55 15.91 -26.65
CA VAL A 386 -5.28 16.93 -25.89
C VAL A 386 -6.58 17.31 -26.61
N VAL A 387 -7.71 17.21 -25.90
CA VAL A 387 -9.02 17.66 -26.37
C VAL A 387 -9.07 19.19 -26.36
N GLN A 388 -9.49 19.81 -27.46
CA GLN A 388 -9.68 21.26 -27.55
C GLN A 388 -11.17 21.60 -27.61
N GLY A 389 -11.63 22.45 -26.67
CA GLY A 389 -13.02 22.90 -26.61
C GLY A 389 -13.98 21.72 -26.46
N ASN A 390 -15.08 21.73 -27.23
CA ASN A 390 -16.07 20.67 -27.20
C ASN A 390 -15.82 19.65 -28.32
N LEU A 391 -15.54 18.41 -27.95
CA LEU A 391 -15.25 17.32 -28.86
C LEU A 391 -16.23 16.16 -28.67
N SER A 392 -16.78 15.64 -29.76
CA SER A 392 -17.69 14.48 -29.69
C SER A 392 -17.13 13.28 -30.47
N LEU A 393 -17.23 12.08 -29.89
CA LEU A 393 -16.94 10.78 -30.49
C LEU A 393 -18.26 10.05 -30.72
N SER A 394 -18.51 9.68 -31.96
CA SER A 394 -19.78 9.06 -32.38
C SER A 394 -19.68 7.55 -32.44
N ALA A 395 -20.78 6.84 -32.17
CA ALA A 395 -20.80 5.38 -32.22
C ALA A 395 -20.43 4.83 -33.61
N ALA A 396 -20.90 5.50 -34.67
CA ALA A 396 -20.64 5.12 -36.07
C ALA A 396 -19.16 5.27 -36.48
N GLY A 397 -18.38 6.06 -35.75
CA GLY A 397 -16.95 6.25 -35.99
C GLY A 397 -16.06 5.29 -35.21
N GLY A 398 -16.62 4.50 -34.29
CA GLY A 398 -15.91 3.50 -33.51
C GLY A 398 -15.92 2.10 -34.15
N PRO A 399 -15.17 1.12 -33.61
CA PRO A 399 -14.32 1.25 -32.41
C PRO A 399 -13.13 2.16 -32.65
N TYR A 400 -12.85 3.04 -31.69
CA TYR A 400 -11.74 3.98 -31.76
C TYR A 400 -10.50 3.36 -31.13
N TYR A 401 -9.42 3.23 -31.90
CA TYR A 401 -8.12 2.81 -31.38
C TYR A 401 -7.41 4.00 -30.71
N VAL A 402 -7.27 3.95 -29.38
CA VAL A 402 -6.62 4.98 -28.57
C VAL A 402 -5.15 4.64 -28.39
N SER A 403 -4.30 5.37 -29.09
CA SER A 403 -2.85 5.09 -29.20
C SER A 403 -1.97 6.00 -28.34
N ARG A 404 -2.57 7.03 -27.72
CA ARG A 404 -1.94 8.04 -26.87
C ARG A 404 -2.92 8.46 -25.79
N ASP A 405 -2.41 8.96 -24.67
CA ASP A 405 -3.26 9.42 -23.56
C ASP A 405 -4.28 10.44 -24.08
N ILE A 406 -5.55 10.28 -23.70
CA ILE A 406 -6.58 11.29 -23.95
C ILE A 406 -6.58 12.22 -22.76
N ILE A 407 -6.31 13.51 -23.00
CA ILE A 407 -6.28 14.53 -21.95
C ILE A 407 -7.42 15.51 -22.23
N ILE A 408 -8.30 15.71 -21.26
CA ILE A 408 -9.38 16.71 -21.33
C ILE A 408 -8.98 17.87 -20.40
N PRO A 409 -8.42 18.98 -20.91
CA PRO A 409 -8.07 20.16 -20.11
C PRO A 409 -9.30 20.79 -19.44
N SER A 410 -9.07 21.62 -18.41
CA SER A 410 -10.13 22.23 -17.59
C SER A 410 -11.17 23.07 -18.34
N ASP A 411 -10.83 23.62 -19.50
CA ASP A 411 -11.71 24.44 -20.36
C ASP A 411 -12.42 23.64 -21.46
N SER A 412 -12.21 22.32 -21.51
CA SER A 412 -12.61 21.46 -22.62
C SER A 412 -13.55 20.35 -22.17
N SER A 413 -14.35 19.84 -23.09
CA SER A 413 -15.34 18.77 -22.84
C SER A 413 -15.28 17.69 -23.91
N LEU A 414 -15.23 16.43 -23.48
CA LEU A 414 -15.35 15.25 -24.34
C LEU A 414 -16.73 14.61 -24.18
N TYR A 415 -17.45 14.47 -25.28
CA TYR A 415 -18.73 13.79 -25.36
C TYR A 415 -18.56 12.45 -26.07
N ILE A 416 -19.01 11.37 -25.46
CA ILE A 416 -18.98 10.01 -26.02
C ILE A 416 -20.43 9.56 -26.21
N GLU A 417 -20.82 9.34 -27.47
CA GLU A 417 -22.18 8.89 -27.79
C GLU A 417 -22.44 7.46 -27.27
N PRO A 418 -23.69 7.12 -26.93
CA PRO A 418 -24.09 5.76 -26.56
C PRO A 418 -23.58 4.70 -27.54
N GLY A 419 -23.13 3.55 -27.04
CA GLY A 419 -22.64 2.44 -27.87
C GLY A 419 -21.22 2.60 -28.41
N THR A 420 -20.59 3.76 -28.22
CA THR A 420 -19.20 4.00 -28.65
C THR A 420 -18.22 3.11 -27.88
N THR A 421 -17.26 2.53 -28.59
CA THR A 421 -16.19 1.70 -28.01
C THR A 421 -14.83 2.38 -28.23
N LEU A 422 -14.06 2.55 -27.16
CA LEU A 422 -12.68 3.03 -27.14
C LEU A 422 -11.77 1.88 -26.72
N GLU A 423 -10.86 1.51 -27.62
CA GLU A 423 -9.88 0.45 -27.42
C GLU A 423 -8.50 1.05 -27.13
N PHE A 424 -8.03 0.93 -25.89
CA PHE A 424 -6.79 1.54 -25.43
C PHE A 424 -5.60 0.62 -25.63
N ALA A 425 -4.55 1.17 -26.23
CA ALA A 425 -3.24 0.54 -26.26
C ALA A 425 -2.69 0.38 -24.83
N GLN A 426 -1.72 -0.52 -24.67
CA GLN A 426 -1.02 -0.74 -23.41
C GLN A 426 -0.53 0.57 -22.79
N ASP A 427 -0.70 0.71 -21.47
CA ASP A 427 -0.21 1.85 -20.69
C ASP A 427 -0.71 3.23 -21.16
N VAL A 428 -1.82 3.28 -21.90
CA VAL A 428 -2.53 4.49 -22.28
C VAL A 428 -3.74 4.70 -21.36
N GLY A 429 -4.06 5.95 -21.01
CA GLY A 429 -5.20 6.29 -20.16
C GLY A 429 -6.05 7.45 -20.68
N LEU A 430 -7.13 7.74 -19.96
CA LEU A 430 -7.97 8.91 -20.17
C LEU A 430 -8.00 9.77 -18.91
N PHE A 431 -7.55 11.01 -19.05
CA PHE A 431 -7.34 11.97 -17.96
C PHE A 431 -8.31 13.13 -18.08
N VAL A 432 -9.13 13.33 -17.05
CA VAL A 432 -10.19 14.34 -17.02
C VAL A 432 -9.81 15.46 -16.07
N GLN A 433 -9.48 16.64 -16.61
CA GLN A 433 -9.35 17.91 -15.88
C GLN A 433 -10.52 18.86 -16.19
N GLY A 434 -11.10 18.74 -17.38
CA GLY A 434 -12.36 19.40 -17.77
C GLY A 434 -13.54 18.48 -17.55
N ARG A 435 -14.34 18.27 -18.59
CA ARG A 435 -15.60 17.52 -18.50
C ARG A 435 -15.64 16.29 -19.40
N LEU A 436 -15.99 15.13 -18.83
CA LEU A 436 -16.34 13.94 -19.60
C LEU A 436 -17.85 13.69 -19.53
N VAL A 437 -18.47 13.47 -20.68
CA VAL A 437 -19.88 13.08 -20.79
C VAL A 437 -19.97 11.80 -21.60
N ALA A 438 -20.12 10.67 -20.92
CA ALA A 438 -20.37 9.36 -21.52
C ALA A 438 -21.66 8.81 -20.91
N ASN A 439 -22.78 9.06 -21.58
CA ASN A 439 -24.11 8.69 -21.10
C ASN A 439 -24.72 7.64 -22.03
N GLY A 440 -24.33 6.39 -21.85
CA GLY A 440 -24.85 5.27 -22.62
C GLY A 440 -26.26 4.84 -22.20
N SER A 441 -26.78 3.80 -22.84
CA SER A 441 -27.99 3.08 -22.41
C SER A 441 -27.64 1.64 -22.03
N GLU A 442 -28.59 0.87 -21.49
CA GLU A 442 -28.35 -0.54 -21.14
C GLU A 442 -28.01 -1.40 -22.37
N GLU A 443 -28.60 -1.08 -23.52
CA GLU A 443 -28.34 -1.75 -24.82
C GLU A 443 -27.09 -1.18 -25.50
N GLU A 444 -26.90 0.14 -25.43
CA GLU A 444 -25.82 0.88 -26.09
C GLU A 444 -24.86 1.47 -25.06
N ARG A 445 -24.18 0.59 -24.34
CA ARG A 445 -23.19 0.96 -23.31
C ARG A 445 -21.92 1.55 -23.94
N CYS A 446 -21.37 2.59 -23.33
CA CYS A 446 -20.05 3.10 -23.70
C CYS A 446 -18.97 2.15 -23.18
N ARG A 447 -18.03 1.71 -24.03
CA ARG A 447 -17.03 0.70 -23.66
C ARG A 447 -15.62 1.26 -23.68
N PHE A 448 -14.90 1.11 -22.57
CA PHE A 448 -13.49 1.43 -22.40
C PHE A 448 -12.74 0.13 -22.11
N MET A 449 -11.92 -0.31 -23.05
CA MET A 449 -11.33 -1.64 -22.99
C MET A 449 -9.95 -1.69 -23.61
N PRO A 450 -9.09 -2.68 -23.29
CA PRO A 450 -7.85 -2.87 -24.02
C PRO A 450 -8.14 -3.26 -25.47
N VAL A 451 -7.18 -2.97 -26.33
CA VAL A 451 -7.17 -3.43 -27.72
C VAL A 451 -7.25 -4.95 -27.75
N ARG A 452 -8.27 -5.48 -28.44
CA ARG A 452 -8.40 -6.93 -28.60
C ARG A 452 -7.32 -7.40 -29.54
N ARG A 453 -6.44 -8.30 -29.08
CA ARG A 453 -5.56 -9.06 -29.97
C ARG A 453 -6.45 -9.88 -30.89
N ALA A 454 -6.61 -9.44 -32.13
CA ALA A 454 -7.09 -10.33 -33.16
C ALA A 454 -6.11 -11.51 -33.20
N ASN A 455 -6.62 -12.74 -33.31
CA ASN A 455 -5.84 -13.90 -33.74
C ASN A 455 -5.40 -13.74 -35.21
N SER A 456 -4.91 -12.55 -35.59
CA SER A 456 -4.34 -12.25 -36.88
C SER A 456 -2.89 -12.67 -36.86
N SER A 457 -2.61 -13.74 -37.60
CA SER A 457 -1.39 -13.93 -38.36
C SER A 457 -0.52 -12.66 -38.43
N THR A 458 0.63 -12.74 -37.75
CA THR A 458 1.88 -12.06 -38.08
C THR A 458 1.73 -10.76 -38.90
N PRO A 459 1.93 -9.58 -38.28
CA PRO A 459 2.17 -8.36 -39.04
C PRO A 459 3.33 -8.61 -39.99
N SER A 460 3.11 -8.25 -41.24
CA SER A 460 4.03 -8.42 -42.35
C SER A 460 5.42 -7.82 -42.08
N GLY A 461 6.46 -8.65 -42.11
CA GLY A 461 7.69 -8.30 -42.82
C GLY A 461 9.04 -8.30 -42.08
N GLU A 462 9.12 -8.55 -40.77
CA GLU A 462 10.41 -8.79 -40.10
C GLU A 462 10.27 -10.00 -39.16
N GLU A 463 11.18 -10.97 -39.25
CA GLU A 463 11.10 -12.26 -38.56
C GLU A 463 11.15 -12.08 -37.03
N ASP A 464 10.13 -12.57 -36.32
CA ASP A 464 10.17 -12.64 -34.84
C ASP A 464 11.34 -13.54 -34.41
N PHE A 465 12.34 -12.98 -33.74
CA PHE A 465 13.53 -13.73 -33.32
C PHE A 465 13.36 -14.46 -31.98
N ILE A 466 12.26 -14.25 -31.24
CA ILE A 466 12.00 -14.84 -29.91
C ILE A 466 10.57 -15.39 -29.81
N ARG A 467 10.37 -16.53 -29.13
CA ARG A 467 9.04 -17.11 -28.83
C ARG A 467 8.98 -17.87 -27.50
N LEU A 468 7.77 -18.06 -26.96
CA LEU A 468 7.49 -18.94 -25.82
C LEU A 468 6.84 -20.25 -26.30
N VAL A 469 7.33 -21.40 -25.82
CA VAL A 469 6.82 -22.73 -26.23
C VAL A 469 6.61 -23.62 -25.01
N GLY A 470 5.55 -24.44 -25.02
CA GLY A 470 5.34 -25.50 -24.02
C GLY A 470 4.74 -25.05 -22.69
N GLY A 471 4.21 -23.82 -22.58
CA GLY A 471 3.37 -23.41 -21.46
C GLY A 471 1.87 -23.67 -21.68
N ASN A 472 1.06 -23.43 -20.65
CA ASN A 472 -0.39 -23.71 -20.68
C ASN A 472 -1.18 -22.74 -21.57
N HIS A 473 -0.62 -21.56 -21.84
CA HIS A 473 -1.20 -20.54 -22.71
C HIS A 473 -0.10 -19.79 -23.48
N THR A 474 -0.48 -19.01 -24.50
CA THR A 474 0.46 -18.30 -25.41
C THR A 474 1.38 -17.27 -24.74
N ARG A 475 1.12 -16.94 -23.47
CA ARG A 475 1.89 -15.98 -22.66
C ARG A 475 2.83 -16.65 -21.67
N GLU A 476 2.99 -17.96 -21.74
CA GLU A 476 3.84 -18.73 -20.83
C GLU A 476 4.59 -19.79 -21.63
N GLY A 477 5.87 -20.03 -21.30
CA GLY A 477 6.62 -21.13 -21.88
C GLY A 477 8.14 -20.98 -21.80
N PHE A 478 8.84 -21.94 -22.39
CA PHE A 478 10.29 -21.90 -22.57
C PHE A 478 10.68 -20.89 -23.63
N VAL A 479 11.69 -20.08 -23.34
CA VAL A 479 12.21 -19.06 -24.25
C VAL A 479 13.04 -19.70 -25.35
N GLN A 480 12.69 -19.42 -26.61
CA GLN A 480 13.44 -19.84 -27.78
C GLN A 480 13.83 -18.64 -28.63
N VAL A 481 15.04 -18.69 -29.18
CA VAL A 481 15.57 -17.69 -30.10
C VAL A 481 15.82 -18.32 -31.47
N PHE A 482 15.49 -17.62 -32.54
CA PHE A 482 15.77 -18.06 -33.91
C PHE A 482 17.20 -17.66 -34.30
N THR A 483 18.09 -18.66 -34.42
CA THR A 483 19.49 -18.44 -34.81
C THR A 483 19.99 -19.57 -35.71
N ASN A 484 20.89 -19.27 -36.65
CA ASN A 484 21.44 -20.26 -37.59
C ASN A 484 20.35 -21.12 -38.28
N GLU A 485 19.30 -20.48 -38.79
CA GLU A 485 18.15 -21.11 -39.48
C GLU A 485 17.38 -22.14 -38.63
N SER A 486 17.51 -22.10 -37.29
CA SER A 486 16.85 -23.03 -36.37
C SER A 486 16.41 -22.35 -35.07
N TRP A 487 15.33 -22.85 -34.45
CA TRP A 487 14.91 -22.41 -33.11
C TRP A 487 15.72 -23.15 -32.06
N GLN A 488 16.37 -22.41 -31.17
CA GLN A 488 17.20 -22.95 -30.08
C GLN A 488 16.69 -22.46 -28.73
N ALA A 489 16.70 -23.33 -27.73
CA ALA A 489 16.29 -22.99 -26.37
C ALA A 489 17.40 -22.23 -25.64
N VAL A 490 17.01 -21.28 -24.78
CA VAL A 490 17.94 -20.47 -23.99
C VAL A 490 18.21 -21.15 -22.64
N CYS A 491 19.48 -21.39 -22.33
CA CYS A 491 19.90 -21.90 -21.04
C CYS A 491 19.86 -20.82 -19.98
N ARG A 492 19.46 -21.20 -18.77
CA ARG A 492 19.58 -20.33 -17.60
C ARG A 492 21.04 -20.31 -17.13
N ASP A 493 21.64 -19.13 -17.06
CA ASP A 493 22.91 -18.87 -16.39
C ASP A 493 22.65 -18.27 -15.00
N ASP A 494 23.66 -18.27 -14.11
CA ASP A 494 23.54 -17.74 -12.74
C ASP A 494 23.31 -16.22 -12.71
N ASP A 495 23.64 -15.51 -13.81
CA ASP A 495 23.51 -14.05 -13.96
C ASP A 495 22.13 -13.59 -14.48
N TRP A 496 21.19 -14.50 -14.74
CA TRP A 496 19.89 -14.15 -15.33
C TRP A 496 18.91 -13.62 -14.28
N LEU A 497 18.52 -12.35 -14.38
CA LEU A 497 17.71 -11.64 -13.37
C LEU A 497 16.22 -11.59 -13.77
N VAL A 498 15.35 -11.28 -12.80
CA VAL A 498 13.91 -10.99 -13.02
C VAL A 498 13.72 -9.94 -14.12
N LYS A 499 14.63 -8.97 -14.22
CA LYS A 499 14.64 -7.93 -15.25
C LYS A 499 14.76 -8.50 -16.68
N ASP A 500 15.41 -9.63 -16.88
CA ASP A 500 15.56 -10.24 -18.21
C ASP A 500 14.31 -11.01 -18.66
N SER A 501 13.55 -11.56 -17.70
CA SER A 501 12.18 -12.09 -17.95
C SER A 501 11.25 -10.99 -18.44
N GLU A 502 11.36 -9.83 -17.80
CA GLU A 502 10.56 -8.68 -18.17
C GLU A 502 10.86 -8.22 -19.60
N LYS A 503 12.14 -8.17 -19.99
CA LYS A 503 12.54 -7.83 -21.36
C LYS A 503 12.00 -8.84 -22.39
N VAL A 504 12.01 -10.15 -22.09
CA VAL A 504 11.40 -11.18 -22.95
C VAL A 504 9.89 -10.95 -23.11
N CYS A 505 9.17 -10.69 -22.02
CA CYS A 505 7.75 -10.40 -22.09
C CYS A 505 7.47 -9.10 -22.88
N GLN A 506 8.24 -8.04 -22.64
CA GLN A 506 8.13 -6.78 -23.35
C GLN A 506 8.37 -6.95 -24.86
N TYR A 507 9.36 -7.74 -25.26
CA TYR A 507 9.62 -8.07 -26.68
C TYR A 507 8.42 -8.76 -27.33
N LEU A 508 7.72 -9.62 -26.59
CA LEU A 508 6.51 -10.33 -27.04
C LEU A 508 5.23 -9.48 -26.90
N GLY A 509 5.35 -8.20 -26.51
CA GLY A 509 4.24 -7.27 -26.32
C GLY A 509 3.42 -7.52 -25.06
N TYR A 510 4.01 -8.13 -24.05
CA TYR A 510 3.41 -8.45 -22.75
C TYR A 510 4.16 -7.74 -21.61
N ARG A 511 3.61 -7.79 -20.40
CA ARG A 511 4.30 -7.39 -19.17
C ARG A 511 4.95 -8.62 -18.51
N GLY A 512 6.16 -8.49 -17.98
CA GLY A 512 6.76 -9.54 -17.15
C GLY A 512 6.19 -9.51 -15.73
N ILE A 513 5.94 -10.68 -15.15
CA ILE A 513 5.55 -10.82 -13.74
C ILE A 513 6.83 -10.83 -12.89
N GLU A 514 6.81 -10.15 -11.75
CA GLU A 514 7.95 -10.03 -10.82
C GLU A 514 8.22 -11.32 -10.00
N THR A 515 7.55 -12.44 -10.29
CA THR A 515 7.62 -13.65 -9.45
C THR A 515 7.96 -14.91 -10.24
N ASP A 516 8.97 -15.60 -9.70
CA ASP A 516 9.44 -16.97 -9.93
C ASP A 516 9.59 -17.44 -11.38
N VAL A 517 10.84 -17.43 -11.84
CA VAL A 517 11.33 -18.44 -12.79
C VAL A 517 11.06 -19.80 -12.15
N LEU A 518 9.90 -20.40 -12.42
CA LEU A 518 9.55 -21.71 -11.92
C LEU A 518 10.63 -22.69 -12.38
N ASP A 519 11.41 -23.23 -11.43
CA ASP A 519 12.32 -24.36 -11.64
C ASP A 519 11.49 -25.62 -11.90
N LYS A 520 10.74 -25.66 -13.01
CA LYS A 520 10.06 -26.87 -13.46
C LYS A 520 11.14 -27.82 -13.97
N ARG A 521 11.73 -28.60 -13.07
CA ARG A 521 12.46 -29.83 -13.40
C ARG A 521 11.50 -30.90 -13.91
N GLN A 522 10.81 -30.65 -15.01
CA GLN A 522 10.18 -31.72 -15.76
C GLN A 522 11.24 -32.36 -16.65
N SER A 523 11.31 -33.68 -16.61
CA SER A 523 12.24 -34.53 -17.37
C SER A 523 12.13 -34.25 -18.87
N PHE A 524 13.01 -33.37 -19.37
CA PHE A 524 12.99 -32.89 -20.74
C PHE A 524 13.60 -33.92 -21.69
N GLN A 525 12.85 -34.29 -22.74
CA GLN A 525 13.28 -35.26 -23.76
C GLN A 525 14.37 -34.70 -24.68
N SER A 526 15.57 -35.26 -24.52
CA SER A 526 16.77 -35.43 -25.38
C SER A 526 16.81 -35.05 -26.88
N THR A 527 15.98 -34.14 -27.41
CA THR A 527 15.92 -33.86 -28.86
C THR A 527 16.47 -32.50 -29.30
N TRP A 528 16.84 -31.61 -28.38
CA TRP A 528 17.41 -30.30 -28.69
C TRP A 528 18.95 -30.40 -28.67
N GLN A 529 19.55 -30.68 -29.82
CA GLN A 529 20.98 -30.99 -29.92
C GLN A 529 21.94 -29.80 -29.68
N ARG A 530 21.45 -28.57 -29.47
CA ARG A 530 22.25 -27.37 -29.18
C ARG A 530 21.41 -26.32 -28.43
N ASN A 531 21.76 -26.04 -27.17
CA ASN A 531 21.16 -24.95 -26.41
C ASN A 531 22.12 -23.75 -26.36
N LEU A 532 21.61 -22.54 -26.13
CA LEU A 532 22.38 -21.30 -26.14
C LEU A 532 22.50 -20.70 -24.74
N THR A 533 23.69 -20.32 -24.32
CA THR A 533 23.92 -19.35 -23.24
C THR A 533 23.99 -17.96 -23.86
N CYS A 534 23.08 -17.06 -23.48
CA CYS A 534 23.08 -15.69 -23.96
C CYS A 534 23.41 -14.79 -22.75
N GLY A 535 24.59 -14.15 -22.78
CA GLY A 535 25.06 -13.31 -21.66
C GLY A 535 24.17 -12.12 -21.37
N ASP A 536 23.41 -11.65 -22.38
CA ASP A 536 22.30 -10.70 -22.28
C ASP A 536 21.47 -10.78 -23.57
N LEU A 537 20.16 -11.04 -23.49
CA LEU A 537 19.29 -11.23 -24.68
C LEU A 537 18.99 -9.92 -25.45
N PHE A 538 19.33 -8.74 -24.90
CA PHE A 538 18.81 -7.44 -25.35
C PHE A 538 19.82 -6.28 -25.43
N GLU A 539 21.14 -6.51 -25.33
CA GLU A 539 22.08 -5.48 -25.82
C GLU A 539 21.94 -5.34 -27.36
N GLU A 540 22.03 -4.11 -27.90
CA GLU A 540 22.05 -3.79 -29.34
C GLU A 540 20.75 -3.77 -30.16
N GLY A 541 19.55 -3.94 -29.58
CA GLY A 541 18.31 -3.92 -30.40
C GLY A 541 18.30 -4.95 -31.55
N GLN A 542 19.14 -5.99 -31.42
CA GLN A 542 19.21 -7.21 -32.21
C GLN A 542 19.50 -8.36 -31.24
N THR A 543 18.75 -9.44 -31.32
CA THR A 543 18.99 -10.64 -30.51
C THR A 543 20.30 -11.30 -30.98
N ARG A 544 21.41 -11.06 -30.28
CA ARG A 544 22.70 -11.70 -30.58
C ARG A 544 23.16 -12.57 -29.42
N CYS A 545 22.85 -13.86 -29.48
CA CYS A 545 23.51 -14.85 -28.63
C CYS A 545 24.94 -15.08 -29.16
N LEU A 546 25.93 -14.50 -28.50
CA LEU A 546 27.34 -14.69 -28.82
C LEU A 546 27.81 -16.07 -28.32
N TYR A 547 28.24 -16.90 -29.27
CA TYR A 547 28.83 -18.23 -29.14
C TYR A 547 27.89 -19.43 -28.90
N PRO A 548 27.80 -20.38 -29.85
CA PRO A 548 27.32 -21.72 -29.55
C PRO A 548 28.39 -22.44 -28.73
N ILE A 549 28.17 -22.64 -27.44
CA ILE A 549 28.97 -23.58 -26.67
C ILE A 549 28.53 -24.98 -27.13
N ASN A 550 29.46 -25.78 -27.65
CA ASN A 550 29.26 -27.21 -27.89
C ASN A 550 29.21 -28.01 -26.57
N SER A 551 28.56 -27.49 -25.51
CA SER A 551 28.30 -28.27 -24.29
C SER A 551 26.90 -28.85 -24.39
N THR A 552 26.82 -30.18 -24.29
CA THR A 552 25.58 -30.95 -24.41
C THR A 552 24.71 -30.94 -23.16
N GLU A 553 25.00 -30.09 -22.16
CA GLU A 553 24.30 -30.09 -20.87
C GLU A 553 24.06 -28.66 -20.36
N CYS A 554 22.79 -28.26 -20.28
CA CYS A 554 22.34 -27.10 -19.50
C CYS A 554 21.59 -27.62 -18.27
N ALA A 555 21.90 -27.05 -17.09
CA ALA A 555 21.28 -27.48 -15.82
C ALA A 555 19.77 -27.18 -15.77
N SER A 556 19.33 -26.09 -16.40
CA SER A 556 17.92 -25.73 -16.60
C SER A 556 17.74 -24.85 -17.84
N VAL A 557 16.52 -24.85 -18.40
CA VAL A 557 16.13 -24.03 -19.55
C VAL A 557 15.22 -22.91 -19.06
N LEU A 558 15.38 -21.72 -19.63
CA LEU A 558 14.64 -20.55 -19.20
C LEU A 558 13.14 -20.66 -19.53
N TYR A 559 12.28 -20.44 -18.52
CA TYR A 559 10.83 -20.42 -18.62
C TYR A 559 10.28 -19.08 -18.14
N VAL A 560 9.40 -18.46 -18.92
CA VAL A 560 8.87 -17.11 -18.65
C VAL A 560 7.36 -17.13 -18.69
N VAL A 561 6.74 -16.44 -17.73
CA VAL A 561 5.30 -16.15 -17.67
C VAL A 561 5.10 -14.65 -17.87
N CYS A 562 4.24 -14.30 -18.81
CA CYS A 562 3.90 -12.94 -19.15
C CYS A 562 2.41 -12.65 -18.91
N GLU A 563 2.09 -11.41 -18.57
CA GLU A 563 0.72 -10.90 -18.44
C GLU A 563 0.34 -9.97 -19.60
N GLU A 564 -0.95 -9.87 -19.89
CA GLU A 564 -1.43 -8.78 -20.72
C GLU A 564 -1.17 -7.46 -20.01
N ALA A 565 -0.55 -6.53 -20.73
CA ALA A 565 -0.27 -5.23 -20.17
C ALA A 565 -1.53 -4.37 -20.25
N PRO A 566 -2.06 -3.92 -19.11
CA PRO A 566 -3.33 -3.23 -19.09
C PRO A 566 -3.16 -1.80 -19.61
N TRP A 567 -4.25 -1.21 -20.07
CA TRP A 567 -4.35 0.24 -20.18
C TRP A 567 -4.60 0.84 -18.77
N LEU A 568 -4.45 2.14 -18.57
CA LEU A 568 -4.35 2.69 -17.21
C LEU A 568 -5.67 2.85 -16.47
N GLY A 569 -6.78 2.89 -17.19
CA GLY A 569 -8.08 3.25 -16.63
C GLY A 569 -8.49 4.70 -16.89
N LEU A 570 -9.61 5.08 -16.27
CA LEU A 570 -10.13 6.44 -16.29
C LEU A 570 -9.69 7.18 -15.02
N HIS A 571 -9.13 8.37 -15.18
CA HIS A 571 -8.68 9.19 -14.07
C HIS A 571 -9.37 10.56 -14.09
N PHE A 572 -10.23 10.78 -13.12
CA PHE A 572 -10.82 12.07 -12.80
C PHE A 572 -9.92 12.79 -11.81
N THR A 573 -9.25 13.83 -12.29
CA THR A 573 -8.30 14.62 -11.50
C THR A 573 -9.01 15.59 -10.56
N LEU A 574 -8.28 16.19 -9.62
CA LEU A 574 -8.85 17.17 -8.67
C LEU A 574 -9.60 18.34 -9.33
N THR A 575 -9.16 18.77 -10.52
CA THR A 575 -9.77 19.91 -11.23
C THR A 575 -10.94 19.52 -12.13
N ALA A 576 -11.25 18.22 -12.25
CA ALA A 576 -12.31 17.72 -13.11
C ALA A 576 -13.63 18.46 -12.87
N ALA A 577 -14.22 19.00 -13.93
CA ALA A 577 -15.56 19.56 -13.91
C ALA A 577 -16.61 18.44 -13.69
N PRO A 578 -17.82 18.77 -13.19
CA PRO A 578 -18.89 17.79 -13.00
C PRO A 578 -19.16 17.00 -14.29
N SER A 579 -18.88 15.71 -14.23
CA SER A 579 -18.84 14.79 -15.36
C SER A 579 -19.95 13.75 -15.20
N VAL A 580 -20.32 13.12 -16.31
CA VAL A 580 -21.37 12.10 -16.34
C VAL A 580 -20.78 10.83 -16.95
N LEU A 581 -20.81 9.75 -16.17
CA LEU A 581 -20.43 8.42 -16.62
C LEU A 581 -21.56 7.45 -16.26
N SER A 582 -22.39 7.12 -17.24
CA SER A 582 -23.56 6.27 -17.04
C SER A 582 -23.67 5.19 -18.09
N ASN A 583 -24.07 3.99 -17.65
CA ASN A 583 -24.17 2.79 -18.50
C ASN A 583 -22.86 2.53 -19.28
N ALA A 584 -21.73 2.46 -18.55
CA ALA A 584 -20.40 2.31 -19.12
C ALA A 584 -19.71 1.03 -18.64
N ASP A 585 -18.89 0.44 -19.50
CA ASP A 585 -18.05 -0.72 -19.19
C ASP A 585 -16.58 -0.29 -19.20
N VAL A 586 -15.89 -0.52 -18.09
CA VAL A 586 -14.44 -0.30 -17.94
C VAL A 586 -13.81 -1.66 -17.68
N THR A 587 -13.00 -2.15 -18.62
CA THR A 587 -12.53 -3.53 -18.59
C THR A 587 -11.04 -3.63 -18.89
N GLY A 588 -10.32 -4.58 -18.28
CA GLY A 588 -8.94 -4.91 -18.65
C GLY A 588 -7.94 -3.78 -18.38
N SER A 589 -8.19 -2.97 -17.36
CA SER A 589 -7.38 -1.81 -16.99
C SER A 589 -6.49 -2.08 -15.78
N ARG A 590 -5.54 -1.19 -15.52
CA ARG A 590 -4.67 -1.25 -14.35
C ARG A 590 -5.47 -0.84 -13.13
N THR A 591 -6.03 0.37 -13.15
CA THR A 591 -7.05 0.82 -12.20
C THR A 591 -8.36 0.97 -12.99
N GLY A 592 -9.52 0.65 -12.41
CA GLY A 592 -10.78 0.86 -13.10
C GLY A 592 -11.10 2.35 -13.23
N LEU A 593 -11.46 2.95 -12.09
CA LEU A 593 -11.76 4.37 -11.95
C LEU A 593 -10.91 4.95 -10.83
N ARG A 594 -10.15 6.00 -11.12
CA ARG A 594 -9.51 6.82 -10.09
C ARG A 594 -10.20 8.18 -10.04
N ILE A 595 -10.73 8.52 -8.86
CA ILE A 595 -11.48 9.75 -8.61
C ILE A 595 -10.76 10.50 -7.50
N ASP A 596 -9.99 11.51 -7.88
CA ASP A 596 -9.29 12.33 -6.90
C ASP A 596 -10.26 13.25 -6.15
N PHE A 597 -11.36 13.69 -6.79
CA PHE A 597 -12.41 14.52 -6.18
C PHE A 597 -13.79 14.19 -6.73
N HIS A 598 -14.67 13.63 -5.89
CA HIS A 598 -15.97 13.15 -6.33
C HIS A 598 -17.05 14.22 -6.32
N ARG A 599 -17.44 14.61 -7.54
CA ARG A 599 -18.58 15.50 -7.86
C ARG A 599 -19.33 15.05 -9.11
N HIS A 600 -19.03 13.83 -9.54
CA HIS A 600 -19.46 13.29 -10.82
C HIS A 600 -20.74 12.47 -10.65
N ARG A 601 -21.56 12.43 -11.69
CA ARG A 601 -22.75 11.57 -11.70
C ARG A 601 -22.35 10.24 -12.33
N MET A 602 -22.26 9.21 -11.50
CA MET A 602 -21.84 7.87 -11.90
C MET A 602 -22.94 6.86 -11.60
N SER A 603 -23.36 6.10 -12.60
CA SER A 603 -24.42 5.10 -12.42
C SER A 603 -24.35 3.97 -13.44
N ASN A 604 -24.80 2.77 -13.07
CA ASN A 604 -24.84 1.59 -13.94
C ASN A 604 -23.48 1.28 -14.59
N ILE A 605 -22.37 1.47 -13.87
CA ILE A 605 -21.01 1.22 -14.37
C ILE A 605 -20.61 -0.23 -14.06
N ARG A 606 -19.95 -0.89 -15.01
CA ARG A 606 -19.34 -2.21 -14.81
C ARG A 606 -17.83 -2.08 -14.89
N VAL A 607 -17.13 -2.39 -13.80
CA VAL A 607 -15.67 -2.41 -13.71
C VAL A 607 -15.24 -3.87 -13.60
N ARG A 608 -14.42 -4.35 -14.55
CA ARG A 608 -14.01 -5.77 -14.58
C ARG A 608 -12.62 -6.04 -15.10
N ASP A 609 -12.02 -7.17 -14.71
CA ASP A 609 -10.68 -7.60 -15.11
C ASP A 609 -9.62 -6.52 -14.81
N VAL A 610 -9.57 -6.04 -13.56
CA VAL A 610 -8.67 -4.95 -13.15
C VAL A 610 -7.48 -5.47 -12.34
N GLN A 611 -6.27 -4.99 -12.65
CA GLN A 611 -5.03 -5.49 -12.03
C GLN A 611 -4.73 -4.93 -10.64
N ASP A 612 -4.99 -3.65 -10.42
CA ASP A 612 -4.82 -2.98 -9.13
C ASP A 612 -6.22 -2.83 -8.50
N ASN A 613 -6.65 -1.62 -8.16
CA ASN A 613 -7.95 -1.36 -7.53
C ASN A 613 -9.07 -1.07 -8.54
N GLY A 614 -10.28 -1.52 -8.24
CA GLY A 614 -11.47 -1.28 -9.05
C GLY A 614 -11.84 0.20 -9.10
N ILE A 615 -12.22 0.78 -7.95
CA ILE A 615 -12.50 2.21 -7.80
C ILE A 615 -11.66 2.77 -6.66
N ILE A 616 -10.98 3.90 -6.90
CA ILE A 616 -10.24 4.65 -5.89
C ILE A 616 -10.92 6.01 -5.72
N LEU A 617 -11.30 6.36 -4.49
CA LEU A 617 -11.90 7.64 -4.12
C LEU A 617 -11.06 8.33 -3.04
N ARG A 618 -10.54 9.53 -3.36
CA ARG A 618 -9.66 10.29 -2.44
C ARG A 618 -10.36 11.39 -1.67
N HIS A 619 -11.08 12.26 -2.36
CA HIS A 619 -11.81 13.39 -1.78
C HIS A 619 -13.23 13.46 -2.30
N ARG A 620 -14.09 14.18 -1.58
CA ARG A 620 -15.47 14.49 -1.99
C ARG A 620 -15.74 15.98 -2.05
N ASP A 621 -16.79 16.33 -2.79
CA ASP A 621 -17.45 17.62 -2.69
C ASP A 621 -18.10 17.77 -1.30
N ALA A 622 -17.71 18.79 -0.55
CA ALA A 622 -18.20 18.98 0.81
C ALA A 622 -19.65 19.46 0.85
N LEU A 623 -20.12 20.13 -0.22
CA LEU A 623 -21.48 20.68 -0.38
C LEU A 623 -22.48 19.73 -1.05
N ARG A 624 -21.98 18.68 -1.72
CA ARG A 624 -22.81 17.75 -2.49
C ARG A 624 -22.37 16.34 -2.15
N THR A 625 -23.34 15.49 -1.79
CA THR A 625 -23.11 14.06 -1.52
C THR A 625 -23.62 13.19 -2.67
N PRO A 626 -23.07 13.28 -3.90
CA PRO A 626 -23.40 12.29 -4.90
C PRO A 626 -22.92 10.93 -4.40
N SER A 627 -23.74 9.89 -4.62
CA SER A 627 -23.30 8.52 -4.40
C SER A 627 -22.06 8.25 -5.25
N LEU A 628 -21.15 7.43 -4.75
CA LEU A 628 -19.92 7.06 -5.47
C LEU A 628 -20.28 6.51 -6.86
N CYS A 629 -21.24 5.58 -6.90
CA CYS A 629 -21.73 4.96 -8.12
C CYS A 629 -23.04 4.23 -7.83
N ASP A 630 -24.18 4.67 -8.38
CA ASP A 630 -25.46 3.97 -8.20
C ASP A 630 -25.54 2.73 -9.10
N ASN A 631 -25.92 1.57 -8.54
CA ASN A 631 -26.16 0.32 -9.28
C ASN A 631 -24.94 -0.13 -10.11
N CYS A 632 -23.77 -0.20 -9.46
CA CYS A 632 -22.51 -0.52 -10.11
C CYS A 632 -22.03 -1.94 -9.78
N SER A 633 -21.31 -2.55 -10.72
CA SER A 633 -20.77 -3.90 -10.56
C SER A 633 -19.26 -3.87 -10.71
N ILE A 634 -18.56 -4.43 -9.72
CA ILE A 634 -17.12 -4.51 -9.64
C ILE A 634 -16.75 -5.98 -9.55
N LYS A 635 -16.06 -6.51 -10.56
CA LYS A 635 -15.84 -7.94 -10.69
C LYS A 635 -14.44 -8.29 -11.17
N ASP A 636 -13.86 -9.41 -10.70
CA ASP A 636 -12.59 -9.92 -11.23
C ASP A 636 -11.46 -8.88 -11.03
N ILE A 637 -11.20 -8.52 -9.77
CA ILE A 637 -10.22 -7.48 -9.38
C ILE A 637 -9.09 -8.11 -8.57
N ARG A 638 -7.83 -7.81 -8.89
CA ARG A 638 -6.67 -8.35 -8.17
C ARG A 638 -6.25 -7.52 -6.94
N GLY A 639 -6.49 -6.21 -6.91
CA GLY A 639 -6.37 -5.38 -5.71
C GLY A 639 -7.68 -5.30 -4.93
N HIS A 640 -8.02 -4.11 -4.43
CA HIS A 640 -9.27 -3.84 -3.71
C HIS A 640 -10.43 -3.52 -4.66
N GLY A 641 -11.66 -3.90 -4.30
CA GLY A 641 -12.85 -3.57 -5.08
C GLY A 641 -13.09 -2.06 -5.11
N ILE A 642 -13.23 -1.46 -3.93
CA ILE A 642 -13.31 -0.02 -3.72
C ILE A 642 -12.31 0.35 -2.62
N GLN A 643 -11.48 1.36 -2.88
CA GLN A 643 -10.64 1.98 -1.88
C GLN A 643 -11.10 3.42 -1.66
N VAL A 644 -11.42 3.77 -0.41
CA VAL A 644 -11.86 5.12 -0.02
C VAL A 644 -10.97 5.65 1.07
N TYR A 645 -10.51 6.89 0.90
CA TYR A 645 -9.78 7.59 1.94
C TYR A 645 -10.77 8.31 2.86
N SER A 646 -10.59 8.12 4.16
CA SER A 646 -11.57 8.33 5.24
C SER A 646 -12.03 9.78 5.48
N SER A 647 -11.30 10.76 4.96
CA SER A 647 -11.74 12.16 4.88
C SER A 647 -12.90 12.37 3.89
N SER A 648 -13.22 11.36 3.08
CA SER A 648 -14.35 11.36 2.13
C SER A 648 -15.58 10.68 2.73
N SER A 649 -16.38 11.40 3.52
CA SER A 649 -17.73 10.93 3.90
C SER A 649 -18.53 10.58 2.63
N SER A 650 -18.73 9.32 2.30
CA SER A 650 -19.24 8.93 0.97
C SER A 650 -20.50 8.08 1.08
N LEU A 651 -21.41 8.23 0.11
CA LEU A 651 -22.54 7.32 -0.04
C LEU A 651 -22.17 6.24 -1.06
N ILE A 652 -21.90 5.03 -0.59
CA ILE A 652 -21.70 3.84 -1.42
C ILE A 652 -23.01 3.08 -1.43
N ARG A 653 -23.67 3.01 -2.59
CA ARG A 653 -25.02 2.46 -2.67
C ARG A 653 -25.19 1.52 -3.86
N GLN A 654 -25.88 0.40 -3.64
CA GLN A 654 -26.28 -0.53 -4.69
C GLN A 654 -25.08 -1.05 -5.50
N ILE A 655 -24.02 -1.48 -4.81
CA ILE A 655 -22.82 -2.01 -5.48
C ILE A 655 -22.73 -3.53 -5.28
N SER A 656 -22.41 -4.26 -6.35
CA SER A 656 -22.06 -5.67 -6.27
C SER A 656 -20.58 -5.88 -6.55
N ILE A 657 -19.87 -6.42 -5.57
CA ILE A 657 -18.43 -6.67 -5.59
C ILE A 657 -18.21 -8.19 -5.57
N GLN A 658 -17.59 -8.73 -6.62
CA GLN A 658 -17.45 -10.18 -6.81
C GLN A 658 -16.05 -10.57 -7.30
N ASN A 659 -15.51 -11.67 -6.77
CA ASN A 659 -14.21 -12.21 -7.21
C ASN A 659 -13.08 -11.15 -7.13
N VAL A 660 -12.97 -10.51 -5.98
CA VAL A 660 -11.88 -9.58 -5.65
C VAL A 660 -10.84 -10.34 -4.82
N VAL A 661 -9.55 -10.17 -5.09
CA VAL A 661 -8.48 -10.83 -4.32
C VAL A 661 -8.17 -10.06 -3.03
N GLY A 662 -8.10 -8.72 -3.09
CA GLY A 662 -8.02 -7.87 -1.91
C GLY A 662 -9.37 -7.66 -1.22
N ASN A 663 -9.46 -6.62 -0.39
CA ASN A 663 -10.69 -6.25 0.30
C ASN A 663 -11.79 -5.79 -0.67
N GLY A 664 -13.05 -6.09 -0.34
CA GLY A 664 -14.22 -5.61 -1.08
C GLY A 664 -14.31 -4.09 -1.04
N ILE A 665 -14.46 -3.54 0.17
CA ILE A 665 -14.33 -2.10 0.45
C ILE A 665 -13.23 -1.91 1.49
N ASP A 666 -12.26 -1.05 1.15
CA ASP A 666 -11.09 -0.71 1.95
C ASP A 666 -11.14 0.77 2.32
N ILE A 667 -11.39 1.08 3.59
CA ILE A 667 -11.47 2.45 4.11
C ILE A 667 -10.23 2.72 4.97
N ARG A 668 -9.41 3.70 4.59
CA ARG A 668 -8.15 4.00 5.29
C ARG A 668 -7.94 5.49 5.55
N GLY A 669 -7.07 5.80 6.50
CA GLY A 669 -6.53 7.13 6.74
C GLY A 669 -5.81 7.71 5.52
N PHE A 670 -5.56 9.01 5.53
CA PHE A 670 -4.88 9.72 4.44
C PHE A 670 -3.37 9.72 4.73
N THR A 671 -2.55 9.16 3.83
CA THR A 671 -1.08 9.22 4.01
C THR A 671 -0.48 10.49 3.38
N PRO A 672 0.65 11.00 3.91
CA PRO A 672 1.50 12.00 3.26
C PRO A 672 1.89 11.67 1.79
N GLU A 673 2.07 10.39 1.46
CA GLU A 673 2.40 9.96 0.08
C GLU A 673 1.19 10.06 -0.86
N ASP A 674 -0.02 9.83 -0.35
CA ASP A 674 -1.26 10.01 -1.10
C ASP A 674 -1.48 11.48 -1.48
N VAL A 675 -1.08 12.41 -0.62
CA VAL A 675 -1.05 13.85 -0.91
C VAL A 675 -0.11 14.15 -2.07
N LEU A 676 1.12 13.63 -2.08
CA LEU A 676 2.07 13.85 -3.18
C LEU A 676 1.59 13.28 -4.52
N SER A 677 0.94 12.11 -4.48
CA SER A 677 0.37 11.52 -5.70
C SER A 677 -0.87 12.27 -6.21
N ALA A 678 -1.56 13.02 -5.36
CA ALA A 678 -2.62 13.95 -5.75
C ALA A 678 -2.04 15.30 -6.23
N THR A 679 -1.03 15.83 -5.56
CA THR A 679 -0.38 17.10 -5.91
C THR A 679 0.38 16.97 -7.22
N SER A 680 1.23 15.96 -7.42
CA SER A 680 2.00 15.71 -8.66
C SER A 680 1.16 15.72 -9.95
N LEU A 681 -0.14 15.41 -9.84
CA LEU A 681 -1.08 15.34 -10.96
C LEU A 681 -2.03 16.54 -11.07
N THR A 682 -2.02 17.47 -10.10
CA THR A 682 -2.76 18.74 -10.21
C THR A 682 -2.12 19.68 -11.22
N PRO A 683 -2.94 20.39 -12.03
CA PRO A 683 -2.46 21.49 -12.86
C PRO A 683 -1.71 22.52 -12.00
N LEU A 684 -0.59 23.04 -12.50
CA LEU A 684 0.22 24.05 -11.81
C LEU A 684 -0.57 25.30 -11.42
N SER A 685 -1.58 25.65 -12.22
CA SER A 685 -2.51 26.76 -11.94
C SER A 685 -3.33 26.54 -10.66
N ALA A 686 -3.54 25.30 -10.26
CA ALA A 686 -4.28 24.93 -9.05
C ALA A 686 -3.36 24.80 -7.82
N ARG A 687 -2.06 25.14 -7.93
CA ARG A 687 -1.15 25.19 -6.79
C ARG A 687 -0.84 26.63 -6.40
N HIS A 688 -0.56 26.85 -5.12
CA HIS A 688 -0.13 28.13 -4.56
C HIS A 688 0.91 27.88 -3.50
N SER A 689 2.09 28.49 -3.60
CA SER A 689 2.99 28.53 -2.44
C SER A 689 2.57 29.69 -1.56
N ILE A 690 2.33 29.45 -0.27
CA ILE A 690 2.03 30.55 0.63
C ILE A 690 3.22 31.52 0.69
N CYS A 691 2.94 32.80 0.87
CA CYS A 691 3.91 33.90 0.81
C CYS A 691 4.50 34.20 -0.59
N SER A 692 3.87 33.72 -1.68
CA SER A 692 4.23 34.07 -3.06
C SER A 692 3.55 35.34 -3.60
N GLY A 693 2.55 35.88 -2.90
CA GLY A 693 1.84 37.12 -3.23
C GLY A 693 0.32 37.01 -3.11
N ASN A 694 -0.37 38.15 -3.16
CA ASN A 694 -1.83 38.20 -3.09
C ASN A 694 -2.49 37.39 -4.22
N ARG A 695 -3.60 36.71 -3.91
CA ARG A 695 -4.35 35.86 -4.86
C ARG A 695 -5.81 36.31 -4.99
N ALA A 696 -6.36 36.20 -6.18
CA ALA A 696 -7.81 36.27 -6.40
C ALA A 696 -8.31 34.85 -6.67
N LEU A 697 -9.42 34.47 -6.01
CA LEU A 697 -10.07 33.19 -6.17
C LEU A 697 -11.46 33.38 -6.79
N ASP A 698 -11.72 32.66 -7.87
CA ASP A 698 -13.06 32.56 -8.42
C ASP A 698 -13.96 31.70 -7.53
N VAL A 699 -15.28 31.89 -7.61
CA VAL A 699 -16.25 31.06 -6.87
C VAL A 699 -16.22 29.63 -7.40
N GLY A 700 -15.95 28.66 -6.52
CA GLY A 700 -15.80 27.25 -6.87
C GLY A 700 -14.39 26.87 -7.37
N GLU A 701 -13.42 27.79 -7.30
CA GLU A 701 -12.01 27.50 -7.54
C GLU A 701 -11.44 26.62 -6.40
N ARG A 702 -10.57 25.68 -6.76
CA ARG A 702 -9.85 24.81 -5.82
C ARG A 702 -8.36 25.03 -5.97
N VAL A 703 -7.69 25.20 -4.82
CA VAL A 703 -6.27 25.50 -4.77
C VAL A 703 -5.61 24.61 -3.73
N ILE A 704 -4.52 23.96 -4.12
CA ILE A 704 -3.59 23.33 -3.20
C ILE A 704 -2.60 24.40 -2.74
N VAL A 705 -2.55 24.66 -1.44
CA VAL A 705 -1.53 25.52 -0.84
C VAL A 705 -0.39 24.68 -0.33
N GLU A 706 0.82 25.04 -0.75
CA GLU A 706 2.07 24.45 -0.27
C GLU A 706 2.65 25.39 0.81
N LEU A 707 2.74 24.89 2.04
CA LEU A 707 3.37 25.56 3.17
C LEU A 707 4.78 25.01 3.33
N GLU A 708 5.79 25.85 3.12
CA GLU A 708 7.20 25.54 3.41
C GLU A 708 7.62 26.37 4.62
N GLY A 709 8.57 25.91 5.45
CA GLY A 709 8.92 26.59 6.71
C GLY A 709 9.26 28.08 6.53
N VAL A 710 8.36 28.96 6.99
CA VAL A 710 8.51 30.43 6.99
C VAL A 710 8.41 30.97 8.41
N ASP A 711 9.25 31.94 8.77
CA ASP A 711 9.26 32.56 10.11
C ASP A 711 7.92 33.26 10.44
N SER A 712 7.34 33.95 9.47
CA SER A 712 5.95 34.48 9.48
C SER A 712 5.65 35.14 8.13
N CYS A 713 4.42 35.02 7.62
CA CYS A 713 3.97 35.81 6.46
C CYS A 713 2.46 36.03 6.47
N VAL A 714 2.01 37.14 5.87
CA VAL A 714 0.59 37.47 5.69
C VAL A 714 0.35 37.71 4.20
N GLU A 715 -0.60 36.97 3.62
CA GLU A 715 -1.10 37.18 2.27
C GLU A 715 -2.57 37.62 2.29
N PHE A 716 -2.97 38.39 1.28
CA PHE A 716 -4.36 38.77 1.09
C PHE A 716 -4.97 38.00 -0.06
N TRP A 717 -6.04 37.28 0.22
CA TRP A 717 -6.78 36.52 -0.77
C TRP A 717 -8.14 37.15 -0.96
N SER A 718 -8.56 37.35 -2.22
CA SER A 718 -9.81 38.00 -2.55
C SER A 718 -10.75 37.06 -3.30
N THR A 719 -12.06 37.12 -3.03
CA THR A 719 -13.06 36.38 -3.79
C THR A 719 -14.01 37.32 -4.51
N VAL A 720 -14.46 36.94 -5.71
CA VAL A 720 -15.39 37.77 -6.51
C VAL A 720 -16.84 37.54 -6.05
N PRO A 721 -17.64 38.60 -5.75
CA PRO A 721 -17.28 40.02 -5.78
C PRO A 721 -16.80 40.56 -4.40
N ASP A 722 -15.59 41.14 -4.40
CA ASP A 722 -14.98 42.08 -3.43
C ASP A 722 -14.80 41.67 -1.95
N ASN A 723 -14.77 40.38 -1.60
CA ASN A 723 -14.38 39.98 -0.24
C ASN A 723 -12.88 39.75 -0.16
N VAL A 724 -12.23 40.18 0.92
CA VAL A 724 -10.80 39.96 1.15
C VAL A 724 -10.64 39.27 2.49
N ILE A 725 -9.94 38.13 2.50
CA ILE A 725 -9.45 37.47 3.70
C ILE A 725 -7.94 37.68 3.80
N SER A 726 -7.41 37.71 5.02
CA SER A 726 -5.96 37.64 5.24
C SER A 726 -5.58 36.27 5.76
N VAL A 727 -4.64 35.63 5.09
CA VAL A 727 -4.10 34.31 5.44
C VAL A 727 -2.72 34.53 6.05
N GLN A 728 -2.52 34.14 7.31
CA GLN A 728 -1.28 34.29 8.05
C GLN A 728 -0.70 32.91 8.39
N ALA A 729 0.53 32.63 7.92
CA ALA A 729 1.26 31.43 8.30
C ALA A 729 2.25 31.74 9.44
N MET A 730 2.25 30.95 10.51
CA MET A 730 3.14 31.10 11.67
C MET A 730 3.80 29.77 12.08
N PHE A 731 5.05 29.85 12.55
CA PHE A 731 5.80 28.70 13.06
C PHE A 731 5.89 28.71 14.59
N LYS A 732 5.60 27.58 15.26
CA LYS A 732 5.80 27.40 16.70
C LYS A 732 6.85 26.32 16.96
N ASN A 733 7.94 26.68 17.63
CA ASN A 733 9.11 25.81 17.76
C ASN A 733 8.96 24.71 18.84
N SER A 734 9.82 23.68 18.68
CA SER A 734 10.04 22.41 19.37
C SER A 734 9.17 21.18 19.06
N ASN A 735 7.92 21.33 18.59
CA ASN A 735 7.03 20.19 18.25
C ASN A 735 6.48 20.18 16.80
N ALA A 736 7.03 21.01 15.90
CA ALA A 736 6.79 20.95 14.44
C ALA A 736 5.33 20.94 13.94
N MET A 737 4.43 21.76 14.51
CA MET A 737 3.14 22.09 13.88
C MET A 737 3.17 23.50 13.26
N LEU A 738 2.85 23.57 11.96
CA LEU A 738 2.57 24.81 11.23
C LEU A 738 1.14 25.27 11.56
N SER A 739 0.97 26.50 12.03
CA SER A 739 -0.36 27.10 12.24
C SER A 739 -0.69 28.04 11.08
N LEU A 740 -1.81 27.80 10.41
CA LEU A 740 -2.39 28.71 9.43
C LEU A 740 -3.56 29.45 10.08
N SER A 741 -3.45 30.76 10.25
CA SER A 741 -4.55 31.61 10.70
C SER A 741 -5.24 32.28 9.51
N VAL A 742 -6.57 32.22 9.44
CA VAL A 742 -7.36 32.95 8.45
C VAL A 742 -8.21 33.98 9.16
N HIS A 743 -8.18 35.23 8.68
CA HIS A 743 -8.93 36.34 9.25
C HIS A 743 -9.84 36.97 8.21
N ASP A 744 -11.02 37.39 8.68
CA ASP A 744 -11.98 38.11 7.85
C ASP A 744 -11.59 39.59 7.70
N GLY A 745 -11.48 40.07 6.46
CA GLY A 745 -11.10 41.44 6.12
C GLY A 745 -9.63 41.60 5.72
N GLY A 746 -9.27 42.81 5.26
CA GLY A 746 -7.93 43.15 4.76
C GLY A 746 -6.86 43.38 5.85
N SER A 747 -7.01 42.82 7.06
CA SER A 747 -6.05 42.99 8.15
C SER A 747 -6.16 41.84 9.17
N ALA A 748 -5.03 41.22 9.51
CA ALA A 748 -4.93 40.17 10.52
C ALA A 748 -5.33 40.62 11.94
N ASP A 749 -5.29 41.94 12.21
CA ASP A 749 -5.56 42.51 13.54
C ASP A 749 -7.06 42.79 13.85
N SER A 750 -7.99 42.59 12.90
CA SER A 750 -9.35 43.13 13.01
C SER A 750 -10.51 42.17 12.72
N GLY A 751 -10.24 40.90 12.40
CA GLY A 751 -11.22 39.89 11.99
C GLY A 751 -11.39 38.74 12.97
N GLN A 752 -12.41 37.88 12.74
CA GLN A 752 -12.52 36.58 13.41
C GLN A 752 -11.37 35.69 12.90
N GLU A 753 -10.52 35.22 13.81
CA GLU A 753 -9.41 34.31 13.54
C GLU A 753 -9.89 32.86 13.55
N TRP A 754 -9.37 32.06 12.62
CA TRP A 754 -9.46 30.60 12.61
C TRP A 754 -8.07 30.04 12.44
N THR A 755 -7.64 29.11 13.29
CA THR A 755 -6.29 28.55 13.27
C THR A 755 -6.34 27.05 12.97
N LEU A 756 -5.60 26.62 11.95
CA LEU A 756 -5.40 25.20 11.65
C LEU A 756 -4.64 24.53 12.83
N GLY A 757 -5.27 23.56 13.48
CA GLY A 757 -4.67 22.77 14.57
C GLY A 757 -5.25 22.98 15.98
N ASP A 758 -6.30 23.80 16.14
CA ASP A 758 -7.10 23.77 17.37
C ASP A 758 -8.03 22.54 17.31
N ASP A 759 -7.96 21.66 18.32
CA ASP A 759 -8.72 20.41 18.47
C ASP A 759 -10.27 20.59 18.49
N GLU A 760 -10.78 21.79 18.21
CA GLU A 760 -12.20 22.14 18.27
C GLU A 760 -12.78 22.56 16.90
N GLU A 761 -13.45 21.59 16.28
CA GLU A 761 -14.78 21.73 15.64
C GLU A 761 -14.98 22.31 14.23
N SER A 762 -14.00 22.82 13.46
CA SER A 762 -14.30 23.14 12.04
C SER A 762 -13.10 23.14 11.10
N ASP A 763 -13.15 22.34 10.02
CA ASP A 763 -12.21 22.42 8.87
C ASP A 763 -12.61 23.55 7.89
N VAL A 764 -13.49 24.47 8.29
CA VAL A 764 -14.06 25.47 7.38
C VAL A 764 -14.08 26.85 7.97
N PHE A 765 -13.42 27.76 7.26
CA PHE A 765 -13.43 29.18 7.56
C PHE A 765 -14.59 29.88 6.84
N VAL A 766 -15.58 30.32 7.60
CA VAL A 766 -16.72 31.07 7.05
C VAL A 766 -16.47 32.57 7.19
N SER A 767 -16.11 33.27 6.10
CA SER A 767 -16.03 34.75 6.11
C SER A 767 -17.43 35.40 6.12
N THR A 768 -17.53 36.67 6.49
CA THR A 768 -18.79 37.43 6.59
C THR A 768 -19.52 37.63 5.25
N GLY A 769 -18.86 37.37 4.10
CA GLY A 769 -19.41 37.59 2.76
C GLY A 769 -19.35 36.43 1.75
N GLN A 770 -18.59 35.36 2.01
CA GLN A 770 -18.53 34.06 1.29
C GLN A 770 -17.97 32.96 2.21
N THR A 771 -18.18 31.67 1.91
CA THR A 771 -17.55 30.58 2.69
C THR A 771 -16.28 30.10 1.99
N ILE A 772 -15.15 30.01 2.71
CA ILE A 772 -13.91 29.38 2.23
C ILE A 772 -13.72 28.09 3.03
N ALA A 773 -13.95 26.95 2.40
CA ALA A 773 -13.73 25.65 3.02
C ALA A 773 -12.26 25.25 2.93
N LEU A 774 -11.64 24.94 4.07
CA LEU A 774 -10.26 24.48 4.19
C LEU A 774 -10.26 22.97 4.39
N VAL A 775 -10.50 22.25 3.30
CA VAL A 775 -10.96 20.86 3.31
C VAL A 775 -9.98 19.88 3.96
N TYR A 776 -8.68 20.17 3.98
CA TYR A 776 -7.67 19.26 4.54
C TYR A 776 -6.30 19.93 4.68
N GLY A 777 -5.52 19.57 5.72
CA GLY A 777 -4.11 19.93 5.90
C GLY A 777 -3.28 18.75 6.39
N GLY A 778 -2.20 18.39 5.68
CA GLY A 778 -1.31 17.28 6.07
C GLY A 778 0.15 17.54 5.68
N SER A 779 1.11 17.02 6.45
CA SER A 779 2.54 17.13 6.15
C SER A 779 2.97 16.10 5.09
N GLY A 780 3.63 16.54 4.03
CA GLY A 780 4.28 15.70 3.03
C GLY A 780 5.71 15.33 3.42
N PRO A 781 6.32 14.31 2.78
CA PRO A 781 7.67 13.84 3.09
C PRO A 781 8.78 14.84 2.69
N ASP A 782 8.44 15.94 2.03
CA ASP A 782 9.31 17.07 1.72
C ASP A 782 9.32 18.15 2.82
N ASN A 783 8.86 17.83 4.04
CA ASN A 783 8.69 18.77 5.16
C ASN A 783 7.76 19.96 4.83
N LYS A 784 6.88 19.81 3.84
CA LYS A 784 5.86 20.81 3.50
C LYS A 784 4.50 20.38 3.98
N THR A 785 3.66 21.32 4.39
CA THR A 785 2.24 21.03 4.67
C THR A 785 1.40 21.44 3.46
N TYR A 786 0.54 20.54 2.99
CA TYR A 786 -0.35 20.79 1.86
C TYR A 786 -1.76 21.04 2.37
N LEU A 787 -2.39 22.10 1.88
CA LEU A 787 -3.78 22.42 2.21
C LEU A 787 -4.65 22.44 0.96
N LEU A 788 -5.82 21.80 0.99
CA LEU A 788 -6.83 21.96 -0.07
C LEU A 788 -7.83 23.05 0.32
N ILE A 789 -7.93 24.10 -0.49
CA ILE A 789 -8.84 25.22 -0.28
C ILE A 789 -9.90 25.24 -1.37
N GLU A 790 -11.17 25.39 -0.98
CA GLU A 790 -12.32 25.53 -1.87
C GLU A 790 -13.15 26.77 -1.51
N THR A 791 -13.49 27.60 -2.50
CA THR A 791 -14.41 28.73 -2.32
C THR A 791 -15.86 28.32 -2.61
N LEU A 792 -16.80 28.66 -1.73
CA LEU A 792 -18.21 28.29 -1.86
C LEU A 792 -19.10 29.52 -2.15
N PRO A 793 -20.18 29.36 -2.95
CA PRO A 793 -21.15 30.43 -3.22
C PRO A 793 -21.89 30.90 -1.94
N ASN A 794 -22.26 32.19 -1.94
CA ASN A 794 -22.89 32.91 -0.81
C ASN A 794 -24.25 32.33 -0.31
N GLY A 795 -24.86 31.38 -1.04
CA GLY A 795 -26.12 30.73 -0.68
C GLY A 795 -25.99 29.41 0.06
N ASP A 796 -24.79 28.80 0.03
CA ASP A 796 -24.59 27.41 0.48
C ASP A 796 -24.12 27.32 1.94
N ARG A 797 -23.95 28.46 2.62
CA ARG A 797 -23.51 28.56 4.02
C ARG A 797 -24.41 27.79 5.01
N GLN A 798 -25.73 27.90 4.88
CA GLN A 798 -26.64 27.21 5.80
C GLN A 798 -26.70 25.71 5.53
N GLN A 799 -26.55 25.28 4.28
CA GLN A 799 -26.52 23.87 3.93
C GLN A 799 -25.22 23.22 4.41
N TYR A 800 -24.09 23.91 4.23
CA TYR A 800 -22.78 23.46 4.75
C TYR A 800 -22.75 23.33 6.28
N LEU A 801 -23.26 24.33 7.01
CA LEU A 801 -23.34 24.28 8.49
C LEU A 801 -24.35 23.23 9.00
N VAL A 802 -25.39 22.93 8.21
CA VAL A 802 -26.32 21.82 8.50
C VAL A 802 -25.66 20.47 8.21
N ASP A 803 -24.84 20.35 7.16
CA ASP A 803 -24.09 19.14 6.81
C ASP A 803 -22.86 18.92 7.73
N GLU A 804 -22.26 19.98 8.30
CA GLU A 804 -21.26 19.84 9.38
C GLU A 804 -21.92 19.50 10.72
N GLY A 805 -23.14 20.01 10.97
CA GLY A 805 -23.99 19.58 12.08
C GLY A 805 -24.62 18.19 11.90
N MET A 806 -24.65 17.67 10.66
CA MET A 806 -25.12 16.34 10.27
C MET A 806 -24.01 15.56 9.58
N ASP A 807 -23.10 15.05 10.42
CA ASP A 807 -22.31 13.84 10.18
C ASP A 807 -21.29 13.85 9.02
N ARG A 808 -20.02 13.95 9.42
CA ARG A 808 -18.87 13.34 8.72
C ARG A 808 -18.99 11.81 8.72
N GLY A 809 -20.06 11.33 8.10
CA GLY A 809 -20.49 9.94 8.08
C GLY A 809 -20.28 9.30 6.72
N MET A 810 -19.71 8.10 6.66
CA MET A 810 -19.74 7.26 5.47
C MET A 810 -20.96 6.34 5.55
N ILE A 811 -21.70 6.20 4.45
CA ILE A 811 -22.87 5.32 4.35
C ILE A 811 -22.61 4.26 3.30
N ILE A 812 -22.74 2.99 3.67
CA ILE A 812 -22.72 1.84 2.79
C ILE A 812 -24.13 1.22 2.82
N GLU A 813 -24.85 1.28 1.71
CA GLU A 813 -26.24 0.84 1.59
C GLU A 813 -26.40 -0.15 0.43
N ASP A 814 -27.24 -1.17 0.58
CA ASP A 814 -27.61 -2.10 -0.50
C ASP A 814 -26.39 -2.72 -1.22
N THR A 815 -25.28 -2.95 -0.50
CA THR A 815 -23.99 -3.32 -1.11
C THR A 815 -23.60 -4.75 -0.75
N THR A 816 -23.15 -5.52 -1.74
CA THR A 816 -22.78 -6.93 -1.59
C THR A 816 -21.31 -7.14 -1.91
N ALA A 817 -20.59 -7.82 -1.02
CA ALA A 817 -19.20 -8.20 -1.17
C ALA A 817 -19.05 -9.73 -1.11
N TYR A 818 -18.50 -10.29 -2.20
CA TYR A 818 -18.12 -11.69 -2.36
C TYR A 818 -16.68 -11.72 -2.87
N ASN A 819 -15.70 -11.94 -1.99
CA ASN A 819 -14.29 -11.78 -2.35
C ASN A 819 -13.38 -12.73 -1.57
N SER A 820 -12.09 -12.77 -1.88
CA SER A 820 -11.10 -13.61 -1.18
C SER A 820 -10.36 -12.88 -0.06
N GLY A 821 -10.58 -11.57 0.10
CA GLY A 821 -10.06 -10.75 1.19
C GLY A 821 -11.13 -10.47 2.26
N ILE A 822 -11.09 -9.29 2.86
CA ILE A 822 -12.09 -8.83 3.82
C ILE A 822 -13.27 -8.20 3.05
N GLY A 823 -14.52 -8.50 3.46
CA GLY A 823 -15.72 -7.88 2.88
C GLY A 823 -15.69 -6.35 3.00
N PHE A 824 -15.70 -5.87 4.24
CA PHE A 824 -15.61 -4.46 4.60
C PHE A 824 -14.49 -4.22 5.61
N PHE A 825 -13.51 -3.40 5.26
CA PHE A 825 -12.35 -3.10 6.11
C PHE A 825 -12.29 -1.62 6.43
N LEU A 826 -12.08 -1.29 7.70
CA LEU A 826 -11.81 0.08 8.19
C LEU A 826 -10.57 0.07 9.06
N ASP A 827 -9.61 0.94 8.74
CA ASP A 827 -8.43 1.20 9.56
C ASP A 827 -8.29 2.71 9.81
N GLN A 828 -8.28 3.09 11.09
CA GLN A 828 -8.10 4.47 11.55
C GLN A 828 -6.80 4.67 12.36
N SER A 829 -5.80 3.83 12.16
CA SER A 829 -4.45 3.97 12.77
C SER A 829 -3.71 5.24 12.33
N GLU A 830 -3.93 5.70 11.11
CA GLU A 830 -3.37 6.94 10.54
C GLU A 830 -4.34 8.11 10.70
N GLU A 831 -3.90 9.37 10.48
CA GLU A 831 -4.75 10.58 10.58
C GLU A 831 -6.09 10.40 9.82
N ASN A 832 -7.15 10.06 10.57
CA ASN A 832 -8.44 9.64 10.05
C ASN A 832 -9.55 10.37 10.81
N ASN A 833 -10.24 11.26 10.10
CA ASN A 833 -11.28 12.15 10.66
C ASN A 833 -12.71 11.61 10.50
N LEU A 834 -12.88 10.32 10.15
CA LEU A 834 -14.22 9.72 10.02
C LEU A 834 -14.90 9.68 11.39
N ARG A 835 -16.08 10.31 11.51
CA ARG A 835 -16.80 10.37 12.80
C ARG A 835 -17.99 9.42 12.88
N ARG A 836 -18.53 8.97 11.74
CA ARG A 836 -19.62 8.00 11.69
C ARG A 836 -19.45 7.03 10.51
N LEU A 837 -19.77 5.77 10.69
CA LEU A 837 -19.88 4.77 9.63
C LEU A 837 -21.22 4.06 9.77
N LEU A 838 -22.07 4.17 8.75
CA LEU A 838 -23.39 3.53 8.71
C LEU A 838 -23.40 2.48 7.61
N ILE A 839 -23.60 1.22 7.97
CA ILE A 839 -23.71 0.09 7.04
C ILE A 839 -25.12 -0.48 7.15
N VAL A 840 -25.89 -0.43 6.07
CA VAL A 840 -27.31 -0.79 6.06
C VAL A 840 -27.62 -1.73 4.90
N ASN A 841 -28.41 -2.77 5.16
CA ASN A 841 -28.89 -3.71 4.13
C ASN A 841 -27.75 -4.21 3.22
N SER A 842 -26.59 -4.45 3.80
CA SER A 842 -25.36 -4.80 3.07
C SER A 842 -24.87 -6.18 3.48
N SER A 843 -24.20 -6.87 2.57
CA SER A 843 -23.81 -8.26 2.79
C SER A 843 -22.34 -8.50 2.51
N ALA A 844 -21.66 -9.20 3.42
CA ALA A 844 -20.33 -9.75 3.22
C ALA A 844 -20.44 -11.28 3.33
N MET A 845 -20.26 -11.97 2.20
CA MET A 845 -20.49 -13.42 2.13
C MET A 845 -19.35 -14.13 1.41
N TYR A 846 -18.95 -15.29 1.93
CA TYR A 846 -17.85 -16.08 1.38
C TYR A 846 -16.51 -15.33 1.29
N CYS A 847 -16.32 -14.34 2.17
CA CYS A 847 -15.08 -13.60 2.31
C CYS A 847 -14.08 -14.35 3.19
N ASN A 848 -12.81 -13.94 3.17
CA ASN A 848 -11.86 -14.41 4.17
C ASN A 848 -12.29 -13.93 5.57
N GLN A 849 -12.77 -12.70 5.67
CA GLN A 849 -13.34 -12.09 6.86
C GLN A 849 -14.57 -11.27 6.43
N GLY A 850 -15.66 -11.27 7.21
CA GLY A 850 -16.85 -10.51 6.84
C GLY A 850 -16.62 -9.00 6.91
N MET A 851 -16.34 -8.50 8.11
CA MET A 851 -16.03 -7.10 8.41
C MET A 851 -14.93 -7.04 9.46
N GLU A 852 -14.03 -6.07 9.33
CA GLU A 852 -12.94 -5.83 10.27
C GLU A 852 -12.73 -4.33 10.46
N LEU A 853 -12.75 -3.90 11.73
CA LEU A 853 -12.65 -2.51 12.15
C LEU A 853 -11.48 -2.36 13.12
N VAL A 854 -10.51 -1.52 12.77
CA VAL A 854 -9.25 -1.36 13.52
C VAL A 854 -9.06 0.10 13.94
N ASN A 855 -8.72 0.33 15.21
CA ASN A 855 -8.45 1.63 15.82
C ASN A 855 -9.62 2.62 15.73
N VAL A 856 -10.84 2.14 15.97
CA VAL A 856 -12.08 2.86 15.63
C VAL A 856 -12.24 4.16 16.44
N SER A 857 -12.23 5.31 15.75
CA SER A 857 -12.54 6.64 16.28
C SER A 857 -13.94 7.14 15.87
N ALA A 858 -14.65 6.38 15.02
CA ALA A 858 -15.99 6.69 14.50
C ALA A 858 -17.13 6.01 15.28
N ASP A 859 -18.32 6.60 15.27
CA ASP A 859 -19.57 5.91 15.65
C ASP A 859 -19.96 4.93 14.53
N VAL A 860 -19.93 3.63 14.83
CA VAL A 860 -20.21 2.58 13.84
C VAL A 860 -21.59 2.00 14.07
N ILE A 861 -22.43 2.05 13.04
CA ILE A 861 -23.79 1.49 13.04
C ILE A 861 -23.90 0.49 11.90
N VAL A 862 -24.10 -0.78 12.22
CA VAL A 862 -24.40 -1.85 11.26
C VAL A 862 -25.86 -2.26 11.45
N LYS A 863 -26.69 -2.22 10.41
CA LYS A 863 -28.12 -2.53 10.50
C LYS A 863 -28.61 -3.37 9.34
N GLU A 864 -29.54 -4.30 9.60
CA GLU A 864 -30.23 -5.09 8.56
C GLU A 864 -29.25 -5.79 7.60
N SER A 865 -28.05 -6.12 8.07
CA SER A 865 -26.94 -6.58 7.22
C SER A 865 -26.71 -8.08 7.41
N THR A 866 -26.07 -8.71 6.42
CA THR A 866 -25.84 -10.16 6.42
C THR A 866 -24.36 -10.48 6.27
N LEU A 867 -23.77 -11.09 7.30
CA LEU A 867 -22.36 -11.52 7.32
C LEU A 867 -22.30 -13.02 7.53
N LYS A 868 -22.13 -13.77 6.44
CA LYS A 868 -22.26 -15.22 6.51
C LYS A 868 -21.31 -16.01 5.62
N GLU A 869 -21.07 -17.26 6.02
CA GLU A 869 -20.26 -18.21 5.25
C GLU A 869 -18.84 -17.69 4.98
N ASN A 870 -18.30 -16.83 5.85
CA ASN A 870 -16.93 -16.33 5.76
C ASN A 870 -15.95 -17.32 6.39
N ASN A 871 -14.71 -17.38 5.90
CA ASN A 871 -13.69 -18.31 6.41
C ASN A 871 -13.24 -17.97 7.85
N GLY A 872 -13.13 -16.69 8.17
CA GLY A 872 -12.79 -16.14 9.48
C GLY A 872 -14.04 -15.69 10.24
N SER A 873 -13.93 -14.59 10.97
CA SER A 873 -15.02 -14.02 11.77
C SER A 873 -16.01 -13.21 10.90
N GLY A 874 -17.25 -13.09 11.38
CA GLY A 874 -18.28 -12.28 10.74
C GLY A 874 -17.97 -10.79 10.86
N ILE A 875 -17.80 -10.30 12.10
CA ILE A 875 -17.37 -8.94 12.41
C ILE A 875 -16.26 -9.02 13.47
N THR A 876 -15.13 -8.37 13.22
CA THR A 876 -14.08 -8.11 14.21
C THR A 876 -13.95 -6.61 14.48
N VAL A 877 -13.76 -6.26 15.74
CA VAL A 877 -13.46 -4.91 16.18
C VAL A 877 -12.25 -4.93 17.11
N GLU A 878 -11.23 -4.18 16.72
CA GLU A 878 -9.99 -3.99 17.48
C GLU A 878 -9.84 -2.51 17.83
N GLU A 879 -9.84 -2.22 19.12
CA GLU A 879 -9.64 -0.87 19.70
C GLU A 879 -10.69 0.20 19.36
N VAL A 880 -10.95 1.05 20.35
CA VAL A 880 -11.73 2.29 20.18
C VAL A 880 -10.91 3.45 20.73
N THR A 881 -10.56 4.38 19.85
CA THR A 881 -9.54 5.41 20.11
C THR A 881 -10.12 6.79 20.45
N ARG A 882 -11.45 6.94 20.48
CA ARG A 882 -12.14 8.20 20.81
C ARG A 882 -13.14 8.03 21.96
N ASN A 883 -13.06 8.90 22.97
CA ASN A 883 -14.01 8.90 24.10
C ASN A 883 -15.46 9.09 23.62
N GLY A 884 -16.35 8.19 24.03
CA GLY A 884 -17.76 8.24 23.68
C GLY A 884 -18.09 7.78 22.26
N ALA A 885 -17.14 7.25 21.49
CA ALA A 885 -17.48 6.53 20.26
C ALA A 885 -18.26 5.25 20.60
N SER A 886 -19.26 4.94 19.77
CA SER A 886 -20.19 3.84 19.99
C SER A 886 -20.22 2.85 18.83
N ILE A 887 -20.45 1.58 19.15
CA ILE A 887 -20.63 0.51 18.16
C ILE A 887 -22.01 -0.09 18.36
N SER A 888 -22.84 0.00 17.32
CA SER A 888 -24.22 -0.49 17.31
C SER A 888 -24.45 -1.47 16.17
N ILE A 889 -24.84 -2.71 16.49
CA ILE A 889 -25.12 -3.76 15.50
C ILE A 889 -26.57 -4.22 15.68
N ASN A 890 -27.41 -3.97 14.69
CA ASN A 890 -28.86 -4.08 14.82
C ASN A 890 -29.49 -4.93 13.72
N ALA A 891 -30.46 -5.78 14.07
CA ALA A 891 -31.30 -6.53 13.12
C ALA A 891 -30.51 -7.27 12.02
N SER A 892 -29.29 -7.75 12.33
CA SER A 892 -28.36 -8.31 11.35
C SER A 892 -28.23 -9.84 11.50
N GLU A 893 -27.98 -10.52 10.40
CA GLU A 893 -27.73 -11.98 10.36
C GLU A 893 -26.23 -12.24 10.28
N ILE A 894 -25.69 -12.93 11.28
CA ILE A 894 -24.26 -13.21 11.43
C ILE A 894 -24.08 -14.72 11.65
N SER A 895 -23.87 -15.45 10.57
CA SER A 895 -24.05 -16.92 10.60
C SER A 895 -23.03 -17.71 9.78
N TRP A 896 -22.73 -18.93 10.19
CA TRP A 896 -21.89 -19.88 9.44
C TRP A 896 -20.48 -19.37 9.14
N ASN A 897 -19.92 -18.54 10.02
CA ASN A 897 -18.55 -18.04 9.89
C ASN A 897 -17.56 -19.04 10.53
N GLY A 898 -16.37 -19.18 9.94
CA GLY A 898 -15.37 -20.18 10.34
C GLY A 898 -14.65 -19.88 11.65
N GLU A 899 -14.80 -18.66 12.19
CA GLU A 899 -14.36 -18.26 13.53
C GLU A 899 -15.55 -17.73 14.37
N ALA A 900 -15.49 -16.50 14.88
CA ALA A 900 -16.55 -15.90 15.66
C ALA A 900 -17.61 -15.24 14.78
N GLY A 901 -18.86 -15.15 15.25
CA GLY A 901 -19.87 -14.31 14.61
C GLY A 901 -19.49 -12.84 14.76
N LEU A 902 -19.41 -12.39 16.01
CA LEU A 902 -18.96 -11.06 16.40
C LEU A 902 -17.86 -11.18 17.46
N GLU A 903 -16.73 -10.53 17.22
CA GLU A 903 -15.59 -10.48 18.13
C GLU A 903 -15.16 -9.03 18.35
N MET A 904 -15.07 -8.61 19.61
CA MET A 904 -14.60 -7.29 20.00
C MET A 904 -13.53 -7.42 21.07
N THR A 905 -12.35 -6.89 20.80
CA THR A 905 -11.21 -6.92 21.74
C THR A 905 -10.66 -5.52 21.88
N PHE A 906 -10.45 -5.10 23.13
CA PHE A 906 -9.89 -3.79 23.42
C PHE A 906 -8.83 -3.89 24.51
N SER A 907 -7.59 -3.56 24.18
CA SER A 907 -6.40 -3.76 25.02
C SER A 907 -6.00 -2.54 25.85
N ASP A 908 -6.41 -1.32 25.48
CA ASP A 908 -6.05 -0.07 26.21
C ASP A 908 -7.26 0.85 26.46
N SER A 909 -8.04 0.59 27.50
CA SER A 909 -9.35 1.22 27.77
C SER A 909 -9.27 2.55 28.55
N THR A 910 -8.58 3.56 28.01
CA THR A 910 -8.64 4.92 28.61
C THR A 910 -9.96 5.67 28.35
N TYR A 911 -10.82 5.14 27.48
CA TYR A 911 -12.02 5.81 26.96
C TYR A 911 -13.32 5.03 27.25
N LYS A 912 -14.43 5.74 27.55
CA LYS A 912 -15.75 5.13 27.75
C LYS A 912 -16.28 4.56 26.44
N LYS A 913 -16.86 3.35 26.50
CA LYS A 913 -17.35 2.60 25.34
C LYS A 913 -18.85 2.36 25.47
N GLY A 914 -19.60 2.67 24.42
CA GLY A 914 -21.00 2.30 24.28
C GLY A 914 -21.14 1.20 23.23
N ILE A 915 -21.50 -0.02 23.64
CA ILE A 915 -21.71 -1.16 22.74
C ILE A 915 -23.17 -1.58 22.81
N ALA A 916 -23.83 -1.64 21.65
CA ALA A 916 -25.22 -2.09 21.55
C ALA A 916 -25.36 -3.16 20.46
N VAL A 917 -25.82 -4.35 20.81
CA VAL A 917 -26.13 -5.41 19.86
C VAL A 917 -27.60 -5.79 20.04
N SER A 918 -28.44 -5.51 19.04
CA SER A 918 -29.88 -5.73 19.18
C SER A 918 -30.57 -6.40 18.00
N GLY A 919 -31.46 -7.37 18.27
CA GLY A 919 -32.27 -8.02 17.24
C GLY A 919 -31.48 -8.85 16.22
N CYS A 920 -30.22 -9.19 16.51
CA CYS A 920 -29.35 -9.95 15.61
C CYS A 920 -29.58 -11.45 15.73
N ARG A 921 -29.32 -12.18 14.64
CA ARG A 921 -29.34 -13.65 14.60
C ARG A 921 -27.91 -14.18 14.46
N PHE A 922 -27.48 -14.95 15.43
CA PHE A 922 -26.22 -15.67 15.42
C PHE A 922 -26.48 -17.17 15.26
N GLU A 923 -25.92 -17.77 14.22
CA GLU A 923 -26.15 -19.19 13.91
C GLU A 923 -24.94 -19.88 13.29
N GLY A 924 -24.54 -21.05 13.80
CA GLY A 924 -23.54 -21.90 13.12
C GLY A 924 -22.12 -21.34 13.04
N ASN A 925 -21.77 -20.29 13.79
CA ASN A 925 -20.39 -19.78 13.89
C ASN A 925 -19.52 -20.76 14.71
N VAL A 926 -18.27 -20.99 14.33
CA VAL A 926 -17.45 -22.10 14.84
C VAL A 926 -16.83 -21.83 16.21
N LEU A 927 -16.16 -20.68 16.41
CA LEU A 927 -15.40 -20.38 17.63
C LEU A 927 -16.17 -19.57 18.68
N ALA A 928 -17.11 -18.72 18.28
CA ALA A 928 -18.04 -18.07 19.21
C ALA A 928 -19.20 -17.50 18.40
N ALA A 929 -20.40 -17.39 18.98
CA ALA A 929 -21.40 -16.54 18.34
C ALA A 929 -21.11 -15.05 18.61
N LEU A 930 -20.81 -14.70 19.86
CA LEU A 930 -20.47 -13.35 20.28
C LEU A 930 -19.38 -13.38 21.36
N SER A 931 -18.30 -12.61 21.18
CA SER A 931 -17.22 -12.44 22.16
C SER A 931 -16.90 -10.96 22.33
N ILE A 932 -16.98 -10.43 23.55
CA ILE A 932 -16.60 -9.05 23.89
C ILE A 932 -15.62 -9.10 25.07
N VAL A 933 -14.42 -8.59 24.86
CA VAL A 933 -13.33 -8.56 25.84
C VAL A 933 -12.85 -7.13 26.05
N LEU A 934 -13.03 -6.60 27.26
CA LEU A 934 -12.57 -5.29 27.71
C LEU A 934 -11.34 -5.49 28.63
N GLU A 935 -10.12 -5.39 28.11
CA GLU A 935 -8.91 -5.46 28.95
C GLU A 935 -8.67 -4.10 29.64
N GLU A 936 -8.41 -4.10 30.95
CA GLU A 936 -8.16 -2.89 31.75
C GLU A 936 -6.67 -2.67 32.06
N THR A 937 -6.17 -1.46 31.78
CA THR A 937 -4.78 -1.02 31.99
C THR A 937 -4.67 0.24 32.86
N GLN A 938 -5.68 0.54 33.71
CA GLN A 938 -5.73 1.62 34.74
C GLN A 938 -6.69 2.80 34.47
N GLY A 939 -8.02 2.57 34.48
CA GLY A 939 -9.01 3.66 34.44
C GLY A 939 -10.39 3.27 34.97
N SER A 940 -11.10 4.21 35.61
CA SER A 940 -12.47 4.06 36.13
C SER A 940 -13.54 4.33 35.05
N GLY A 941 -13.49 3.60 33.93
CA GLY A 941 -14.38 3.84 32.80
C GLY A 941 -15.74 3.18 33.00
N ASP A 942 -16.81 3.94 33.26
CA ASP A 942 -18.19 3.40 33.20
C ASP A 942 -18.52 2.97 31.75
N HIS A 943 -18.23 1.71 31.39
CA HIS A 943 -18.60 1.14 30.09
C HIS A 943 -20.08 0.74 30.10
N LEU A 944 -20.78 0.91 28.98
CA LEU A 944 -22.17 0.46 28.83
C LEU A 944 -22.28 -0.53 27.66
N VAL A 945 -22.65 -1.77 27.98
CA VAL A 945 -22.88 -2.83 27.00
C VAL A 945 -24.33 -3.29 27.08
N SER A 946 -25.05 -3.21 25.97
CA SER A 946 -26.44 -3.67 25.86
C SER A 946 -26.59 -4.74 24.78
N LEU A 947 -27.00 -5.94 25.19
CA LEU A 947 -27.27 -7.06 24.31
C LEU A 947 -28.77 -7.39 24.42
N SER A 948 -29.57 -7.04 23.41
CA SER A 948 -31.02 -7.15 23.49
C SER A 948 -31.71 -7.84 22.33
N PHE A 949 -32.71 -8.69 22.60
CA PHE A 949 -33.55 -9.33 21.59
C PHE A 949 -32.78 -10.14 20.52
N ASN A 950 -31.56 -10.60 20.82
CA ASN A 950 -30.76 -11.40 19.89
C ASN A 950 -31.18 -12.88 19.96
N THR A 951 -30.95 -13.61 18.86
CA THR A 951 -31.18 -15.06 18.78
C THR A 951 -29.86 -15.79 18.58
N PHE A 952 -29.56 -16.75 19.46
CA PHE A 952 -28.41 -17.64 19.41
C PHE A 952 -28.91 -19.06 19.16
N HIS A 953 -28.68 -19.57 17.96
CA HIS A 953 -29.18 -20.87 17.50
C HIS A 953 -28.05 -21.71 16.92
N ASP A 954 -27.92 -22.98 17.31
CA ASP A 954 -26.82 -23.85 16.83
C ASP A 954 -25.44 -23.14 16.88
N ALA A 955 -25.19 -22.33 17.91
CA ALA A 955 -23.96 -21.56 18.05
C ALA A 955 -22.79 -22.46 18.49
N GLY A 956 -21.59 -22.17 17.99
CA GLY A 956 -20.32 -22.79 18.41
C GLY A 956 -19.94 -22.43 19.86
N TYR A 957 -18.74 -22.87 20.28
CA TYR A 957 -18.28 -22.83 21.66
C TYR A 957 -17.42 -21.60 21.97
N PRO A 958 -17.83 -20.62 22.81
CA PRO A 958 -19.14 -20.46 23.48
C PRO A 958 -20.16 -19.63 22.67
N ALA A 959 -21.45 -19.74 23.00
CA ALA A 959 -22.48 -18.90 22.37
C ALA A 959 -22.29 -17.41 22.70
N MET A 960 -21.84 -17.10 23.92
CA MET A 960 -21.51 -15.76 24.37
C MET A 960 -20.33 -15.79 25.35
N ARG A 961 -19.31 -14.97 25.11
CA ARG A 961 -18.19 -14.71 26.04
C ARG A 961 -18.10 -13.22 26.33
N LEU A 962 -18.25 -12.84 27.60
CA LEU A 962 -18.20 -11.45 28.04
C LEU A 962 -17.16 -11.30 29.15
N GLU A 963 -16.12 -10.52 28.89
CA GLU A 963 -15.05 -10.28 29.85
C GLU A 963 -14.83 -8.78 29.97
N GLY A 964 -14.85 -8.24 31.19
CA GLY A 964 -14.53 -6.83 31.40
C GLY A 964 -14.90 -6.31 32.77
N SER A 965 -14.01 -5.49 33.33
CA SER A 965 -14.20 -4.83 34.63
C SER A 965 -14.81 -3.42 34.48
N SER A 966 -15.34 -2.88 35.57
CA SER A 966 -15.93 -1.52 35.64
C SER A 966 -17.05 -1.24 34.63
N ALA A 967 -17.87 -2.24 34.27
CA ALA A 967 -18.85 -2.13 33.19
C ALA A 967 -20.29 -2.42 33.64
N GLU A 968 -21.26 -1.78 32.97
CA GLU A 968 -22.68 -2.09 33.04
C GLU A 968 -23.08 -3.00 31.86
N TRP A 969 -23.42 -4.25 32.17
CA TRP A 969 -23.80 -5.27 31.21
C TRP A 969 -25.31 -5.55 31.29
N ASN A 970 -26.04 -5.13 30.26
CA ASN A 970 -27.48 -5.29 30.14
C ASN A 970 -27.83 -6.35 29.08
N ILE A 971 -28.13 -7.57 29.52
CA ILE A 971 -28.49 -8.73 28.67
C ILE A 971 -30.01 -8.97 28.78
N MET A 972 -30.78 -8.49 27.79
CA MET A 972 -32.23 -8.42 27.91
C MET A 972 -32.99 -9.05 26.73
N GLY A 973 -33.94 -9.95 27.01
CA GLY A 973 -34.86 -10.47 26.00
C GLY A 973 -34.22 -11.34 24.91
N ASN A 974 -33.01 -11.88 25.13
CA ASN A 974 -32.32 -12.73 24.17
C ASN A 974 -32.87 -14.17 24.20
N THR A 975 -32.77 -14.88 23.07
CA THR A 975 -33.20 -16.29 22.94
C THR A 975 -32.01 -17.18 22.60
N PHE A 976 -31.75 -18.16 23.45
CA PHE A 976 -30.73 -19.19 23.28
C PHE A 976 -31.42 -20.53 23.06
N SER A 977 -31.26 -21.13 21.87
CA SER A 977 -31.95 -22.37 21.53
C SER A 977 -31.08 -23.39 20.80
N ASN A 978 -31.25 -24.67 21.13
CA ASN A 978 -30.56 -25.80 20.49
C ASN A 978 -29.01 -25.75 20.52
N ASN A 979 -28.40 -25.03 21.45
CA ASN A 979 -26.94 -24.96 21.55
C ASN A 979 -26.36 -26.21 22.23
N SER A 980 -25.19 -26.69 21.78
CA SER A 980 -24.70 -28.03 22.11
C SER A 980 -23.36 -28.13 22.88
N ILE A 981 -22.69 -27.02 23.24
CA ILE A 981 -21.31 -27.09 23.79
C ILE A 981 -21.14 -26.24 25.07
N ALA A 982 -21.10 -24.91 25.01
CA ALA A 982 -21.18 -24.01 26.17
C ALA A 982 -21.88 -22.71 25.78
N MET A 983 -22.53 -22.07 26.75
CA MET A 983 -23.48 -21.02 26.43
C MET A 983 -22.99 -19.62 26.80
N MET A 984 -22.83 -19.31 28.09
CA MET A 984 -22.46 -17.97 28.51
C MET A 984 -21.35 -18.03 29.56
N GLU A 985 -20.17 -17.51 29.19
CA GLU A 985 -19.01 -17.35 30.07
C GLU A 985 -18.86 -15.85 30.38
N ILE A 986 -18.88 -15.50 31.66
CA ILE A 986 -18.87 -14.13 32.16
C ILE A 986 -17.78 -13.95 33.21
N SER A 987 -16.97 -12.90 33.07
CA SER A 987 -15.99 -12.48 34.09
C SER A 987 -15.81 -10.97 34.12
N GLY A 988 -15.47 -10.41 35.28
CA GLY A 988 -15.26 -8.97 35.41
C GLY A 988 -15.54 -8.42 36.80
N ASP A 989 -14.58 -7.66 37.32
CA ASP A 989 -14.64 -7.03 38.63
C ASP A 989 -15.38 -5.67 38.57
N MET A 990 -15.91 -5.20 39.70
CA MET A 990 -16.57 -3.89 39.85
C MET A 990 -17.65 -3.62 38.80
N SER A 991 -18.36 -4.66 38.36
CA SER A 991 -19.31 -4.60 37.24
C SER A 991 -20.74 -4.90 37.68
N THR A 992 -21.71 -4.46 36.88
CA THR A 992 -23.14 -4.78 37.08
C THR A 992 -23.62 -5.68 35.95
N TRP A 993 -24.19 -6.83 36.31
CA TRP A 993 -24.62 -7.86 35.37
C TRP A 993 -26.14 -8.07 35.46
N ASN A 994 -26.88 -7.55 34.48
CA ASN A 994 -28.33 -7.60 34.44
C ASN A 994 -28.81 -8.58 33.35
N PHE A 995 -29.39 -9.71 33.77
CA PHE A 995 -30.02 -10.71 32.92
C PHE A 995 -31.53 -10.63 33.07
N GLU A 996 -32.21 -10.00 32.11
CA GLU A 996 -33.66 -9.81 32.19
C GLU A 996 -34.39 -10.46 31.01
N GLN A 997 -35.46 -11.20 31.31
CA GLN A 997 -36.40 -11.69 30.28
C GLN A 997 -35.78 -12.57 29.18
N ASN A 998 -34.62 -13.20 29.43
CA ASN A 998 -33.97 -14.08 28.46
C ASN A 998 -34.64 -15.46 28.43
N SER A 999 -34.54 -16.14 27.28
CA SER A 999 -35.14 -17.46 27.07
C SER A 999 -34.09 -18.49 26.66
N PHE A 1000 -33.99 -19.57 27.42
CA PHE A 1000 -33.07 -20.68 27.23
C PHE A 1000 -33.86 -21.96 27.00
N ILE A 1001 -33.91 -22.44 25.75
CA ILE A 1001 -34.81 -23.51 25.33
C ILE A 1001 -34.05 -24.65 24.62
N ARG A 1002 -34.20 -25.89 25.09
CA ARG A 1002 -33.66 -27.11 24.43
C ARG A 1002 -32.15 -27.07 24.17
N ASN A 1003 -31.40 -26.45 25.07
CA ASN A 1003 -29.95 -26.45 24.98
C ASN A 1003 -29.39 -27.68 25.67
N ARG A 1004 -28.30 -28.23 25.13
CA ARG A 1004 -27.58 -29.36 25.69
C ARG A 1004 -26.12 -28.99 25.90
N VAL A 1005 -25.71 -28.65 27.12
CA VAL A 1005 -24.35 -28.13 27.40
C VAL A 1005 -23.62 -28.95 28.44
N GLU A 1006 -22.29 -28.89 28.44
CA GLU A 1006 -21.48 -29.69 29.35
C GLU A 1006 -21.47 -29.13 30.79
N ARG A 1007 -21.28 -27.81 30.95
CA ARG A 1007 -21.07 -27.17 32.26
C ARG A 1007 -22.32 -26.51 32.82
N SER A 1008 -22.72 -25.35 32.30
CA SER A 1008 -23.92 -24.62 32.72
C SER A 1008 -24.35 -23.67 31.60
N LEU A 1009 -25.59 -23.14 31.67
CA LEU A 1009 -26.09 -22.17 30.69
C LEU A 1009 -25.56 -20.76 30.98
N ILE A 1010 -25.34 -20.45 32.25
CA ILE A 1010 -24.73 -19.21 32.71
C ILE A 1010 -23.64 -19.60 33.70
N ILE A 1011 -22.39 -19.24 33.39
CA ILE A 1011 -21.24 -19.48 34.24
C ILE A 1011 -20.56 -18.14 34.53
N THR A 1012 -20.39 -17.83 35.81
CA THR A 1012 -19.62 -16.65 36.25
C THR A 1012 -18.31 -17.05 36.95
N PHE A 1013 -17.24 -16.32 36.66
CA PHE A 1013 -15.93 -16.44 37.31
C PHE A 1013 -15.42 -15.07 37.73
N ASP A 1014 -14.69 -15.00 38.85
CA ASP A 1014 -13.93 -13.81 39.28
C ASP A 1014 -14.74 -12.49 39.18
N LEU A 1015 -15.74 -12.36 40.06
CA LEU A 1015 -16.71 -11.27 40.11
C LEU A 1015 -16.53 -10.40 41.36
N SER A 1016 -15.31 -9.94 41.64
CA SER A 1016 -15.06 -9.16 42.85
C SER A 1016 -15.69 -7.77 42.76
N SER A 1017 -16.39 -7.35 43.81
CA SER A 1017 -17.20 -6.14 43.91
C SER A 1017 -18.32 -6.01 42.87
N SER A 1018 -18.72 -7.10 42.18
CA SER A 1018 -19.72 -7.08 41.10
C SER A 1018 -21.13 -7.48 41.56
N GLU A 1019 -22.15 -6.80 41.05
CA GLU A 1019 -23.57 -7.11 41.31
C GLU A 1019 -24.16 -7.97 40.19
N VAL A 1020 -24.97 -8.97 40.55
CA VAL A 1020 -25.60 -9.91 39.60
C VAL A 1020 -27.12 -9.94 39.80
N THR A 1021 -27.88 -9.69 38.74
CA THR A 1021 -29.34 -9.74 38.72
C THR A 1021 -29.85 -10.68 37.63
N LEU A 1022 -30.60 -11.71 38.01
CA LEU A 1022 -31.33 -12.59 37.10
C LEU A 1022 -32.84 -12.43 37.34
N GLU A 1023 -33.53 -11.70 36.47
CA GLU A 1023 -34.95 -11.41 36.60
C GLU A 1023 -35.79 -11.87 35.40
N GLY A 1024 -36.87 -12.60 35.65
CA GLY A 1024 -37.87 -12.89 34.61
C GLY A 1024 -37.40 -13.83 33.49
N ASN A 1025 -36.28 -14.53 33.65
CA ASN A 1025 -35.73 -15.43 32.63
C ASN A 1025 -36.48 -16.78 32.60
N THR A 1026 -36.47 -17.44 31.45
CA THR A 1026 -37.10 -18.75 31.24
C THR A 1026 -36.08 -19.80 30.80
N PHE A 1027 -35.91 -20.84 31.61
CA PHE A 1027 -35.06 -22.00 31.35
C PHE A 1027 -35.94 -23.23 31.16
N ARG A 1028 -36.06 -23.71 29.93
CA ARG A 1028 -37.01 -24.77 29.59
C ARG A 1028 -36.41 -25.89 28.75
N ASP A 1029 -36.67 -27.13 29.18
CA ASP A 1029 -36.32 -28.35 28.44
C ASP A 1029 -34.79 -28.43 28.12
N ASN A 1030 -33.91 -27.90 28.99
CA ASN A 1030 -32.44 -27.93 28.80
C ASN A 1030 -31.78 -29.14 29.48
N GLU A 1031 -30.68 -29.64 28.92
CA GLU A 1031 -29.91 -30.79 29.39
C GLU A 1031 -28.47 -30.39 29.70
N ILE A 1032 -28.06 -30.48 30.97
CA ILE A 1032 -26.72 -30.15 31.46
C ILE A 1032 -26.01 -31.43 31.89
N GLU A 1033 -24.79 -31.67 31.42
CA GLU A 1033 -24.08 -32.94 31.67
C GLU A 1033 -23.35 -32.98 33.03
N ASN A 1034 -22.55 -31.95 33.37
CA ASN A 1034 -21.60 -31.96 34.50
C ASN A 1034 -21.77 -30.81 35.52
N GLY A 1035 -22.71 -29.87 35.36
CA GLY A 1035 -22.93 -28.75 36.29
C GLY A 1035 -24.40 -28.34 36.43
N GLY A 1036 -24.65 -27.07 36.78
CA GLY A 1036 -25.99 -26.53 37.02
C GLY A 1036 -26.68 -25.94 35.80
N VAL A 1037 -27.95 -25.56 35.94
CA VAL A 1037 -28.60 -24.74 34.90
C VAL A 1037 -28.09 -23.31 34.96
N VAL A 1038 -27.82 -22.78 36.17
CA VAL A 1038 -27.20 -21.48 36.44
C VAL A 1038 -26.17 -21.64 37.56
N ASP A 1039 -24.93 -21.22 37.31
CA ASP A 1039 -23.82 -21.29 38.25
C ASP A 1039 -23.30 -19.86 38.48
N VAL A 1040 -23.55 -19.31 39.67
CA VAL A 1040 -23.08 -17.97 40.07
C VAL A 1040 -22.00 -18.14 41.14
N SER A 1041 -20.75 -17.93 40.76
CA SER A 1041 -19.58 -18.09 41.62
C SER A 1041 -18.65 -16.88 41.61
N GLY A 1042 -17.82 -16.76 42.65
CA GLY A 1042 -16.69 -15.81 42.67
C GLY A 1042 -17.07 -14.35 42.95
N PHE A 1043 -18.27 -14.11 43.50
CA PHE A 1043 -18.76 -12.77 43.84
C PHE A 1043 -18.70 -12.49 45.34
N ASP A 1044 -18.63 -11.21 45.72
CA ASP A 1044 -18.62 -10.72 47.11
C ASP A 1044 -19.60 -9.54 47.35
N ASN A 1045 -20.47 -9.24 46.37
CA ASN A 1045 -21.51 -8.19 46.43
C ASN A 1045 -22.93 -8.77 46.18
N ASN A 1046 -23.95 -7.95 45.93
CA ASN A 1046 -25.36 -8.40 45.86
C ASN A 1046 -25.64 -9.34 44.68
N CYS A 1047 -26.40 -10.41 44.95
CA CYS A 1047 -26.91 -11.35 43.94
C CYS A 1047 -28.42 -11.53 44.09
N THR A 1048 -29.19 -11.18 43.06
CA THR A 1048 -30.65 -11.28 43.05
C THR A 1048 -31.13 -12.22 41.95
N ILE A 1049 -31.89 -13.26 42.31
CA ILE A 1049 -32.53 -14.19 41.38
C ILE A 1049 -34.04 -14.17 41.62
N SER A 1050 -34.81 -13.56 40.72
CA SER A 1050 -36.25 -13.41 40.92
C SER A 1050 -37.12 -13.59 39.69
N SER A 1051 -38.37 -14.00 39.89
CA SER A 1051 -39.37 -14.13 38.82
C SER A 1051 -38.97 -15.09 37.68
N ASN A 1052 -37.99 -15.97 37.86
CA ASN A 1052 -37.50 -16.88 36.82
C ASN A 1052 -38.33 -18.16 36.76
N THR A 1053 -38.41 -18.79 35.58
CA THR A 1053 -39.06 -20.09 35.37
C THR A 1053 -38.06 -21.14 34.93
N PHE A 1054 -37.83 -22.16 35.74
CA PHE A 1054 -37.01 -23.34 35.45
C PHE A 1054 -37.92 -24.56 35.30
N LYS A 1055 -38.11 -25.04 34.08
CA LYS A 1055 -39.04 -26.13 33.78
C LYS A 1055 -38.42 -27.25 32.96
N ASN A 1056 -38.57 -28.48 33.43
CA ASN A 1056 -38.12 -29.70 32.72
C ASN A 1056 -36.64 -29.68 32.34
N ASN A 1057 -35.76 -29.07 33.15
CA ASN A 1057 -34.33 -29.12 32.90
C ASN A 1057 -33.71 -30.36 33.57
N SER A 1058 -32.55 -30.81 33.07
CA SER A 1058 -31.74 -31.81 33.73
C SER A 1058 -30.32 -31.34 33.97
N GLY A 1059 -29.71 -31.72 35.11
CA GLY A 1059 -28.36 -31.30 35.48
C GLY A 1059 -27.89 -31.92 36.80
N ARG A 1060 -26.89 -31.32 37.44
CA ARG A 1060 -26.48 -31.66 38.82
C ARG A 1060 -27.27 -30.88 39.87
N TYR A 1061 -27.57 -29.63 39.56
CA TYR A 1061 -28.43 -28.70 40.32
C TYR A 1061 -29.14 -27.77 39.32
N VAL A 1062 -30.18 -27.04 39.75
CA VAL A 1062 -30.80 -26.00 38.89
C VAL A 1062 -30.08 -24.67 39.11
N ILE A 1063 -29.91 -24.26 40.36
CA ILE A 1063 -29.22 -23.01 40.72
C ILE A 1063 -28.11 -23.35 41.71
N ASP A 1064 -26.89 -22.89 41.43
CA ASP A 1064 -25.75 -22.93 42.35
C ASP A 1064 -25.22 -21.52 42.60
N ILE A 1065 -25.01 -21.20 43.88
CA ILE A 1065 -24.55 -19.90 44.36
C ILE A 1065 -23.38 -20.13 45.31
N ALA A 1066 -22.18 -19.73 44.88
CA ALA A 1066 -20.94 -19.88 45.63
C ALA A 1066 -20.25 -18.51 45.86
N VAL A 1067 -20.16 -18.07 47.12
CA VAL A 1067 -19.60 -16.77 47.51
C VAL A 1067 -18.09 -16.89 47.80
N SER A 1068 -17.23 -16.12 47.15
CA SER A 1068 -15.78 -16.17 47.38
C SER A 1068 -15.38 -15.43 48.68
N GLY A 1069 -14.81 -16.16 49.64
CA GLY A 1069 -14.44 -15.63 50.95
C GLY A 1069 -13.08 -14.93 51.03
N HIS A 1070 -13.05 -13.61 50.85
CA HIS A 1070 -12.00 -12.73 51.39
C HIS A 1070 -12.62 -11.57 52.18
N PHE A 1071 -13.20 -11.88 53.34
CA PHE A 1071 -13.74 -10.87 54.24
C PHE A 1071 -12.59 -10.17 55.00
N VAL A 1072 -12.41 -8.88 54.73
CA VAL A 1072 -11.65 -7.97 55.60
C VAL A 1072 -12.63 -7.39 56.61
N ASP A 1073 -12.34 -7.54 57.91
CA ASP A 1073 -13.21 -7.10 59.01
C ASP A 1073 -13.78 -5.68 58.79
N GLY A 1074 -15.10 -5.58 58.59
CA GLY A 1074 -15.86 -4.31 58.68
C GLY A 1074 -16.67 -3.86 57.46
N THR A 1075 -16.70 -4.57 56.33
CA THR A 1075 -17.53 -4.25 55.15
C THR A 1075 -18.96 -4.83 55.21
N ILE A 1076 -19.88 -4.19 54.48
CA ILE A 1076 -21.28 -4.59 54.31
C ILE A 1076 -21.34 -6.01 53.73
N LEU A 1077 -22.17 -6.88 54.31
CA LEU A 1077 -22.34 -8.26 53.84
C LEU A 1077 -23.12 -8.30 52.51
N PRO A 1078 -22.72 -9.11 51.53
CA PRO A 1078 -23.46 -9.27 50.27
C PRO A 1078 -24.87 -9.80 50.52
N MET A 1079 -25.89 -9.19 49.91
CA MET A 1079 -27.26 -9.70 49.96
C MET A 1079 -27.48 -10.71 48.83
N VAL A 1080 -27.69 -11.97 49.18
CA VAL A 1080 -28.24 -12.97 48.27
C VAL A 1080 -29.77 -13.01 48.45
N ALA A 1081 -30.52 -12.81 47.36
CA ALA A 1081 -31.99 -12.81 47.36
C ALA A 1081 -32.53 -13.73 46.26
N VAL A 1082 -33.26 -14.79 46.64
CA VAL A 1082 -33.89 -15.74 45.73
C VAL A 1082 -35.39 -15.80 46.01
N PHE A 1083 -36.22 -15.18 45.17
CA PHE A 1083 -37.66 -15.10 45.43
C PHE A 1083 -38.54 -15.11 44.19
N ASP A 1084 -39.80 -15.54 44.34
CA ASP A 1084 -40.80 -15.61 43.25
C ASP A 1084 -40.35 -16.44 42.03
N ASN A 1085 -39.47 -17.43 42.22
CA ASN A 1085 -39.02 -18.31 41.14
C ASN A 1085 -39.90 -19.57 41.07
N ARG A 1086 -40.07 -20.11 39.86
CA ARG A 1086 -40.82 -21.34 39.58
C ARG A 1086 -39.88 -22.44 39.09
N LEU A 1087 -39.64 -23.46 39.90
CA LEU A 1087 -38.75 -24.57 39.60
C LEU A 1087 -39.57 -25.88 39.59
N GLU A 1088 -39.96 -26.35 38.40
CA GLU A 1088 -40.89 -27.47 38.24
C GLU A 1088 -40.41 -28.55 37.27
N GLY A 1089 -40.56 -29.82 37.68
CA GLY A 1089 -40.33 -30.97 36.81
C GLY A 1089 -38.88 -31.14 36.37
N ASN A 1090 -37.91 -30.53 37.07
CA ASN A 1090 -36.49 -30.71 36.81
C ASN A 1090 -36.01 -32.07 37.36
N ILE A 1091 -34.98 -32.66 36.73
CA ILE A 1091 -34.51 -34.04 37.00
C ILE A 1091 -32.98 -34.05 37.13
N PHE A 1092 -32.42 -34.75 38.13
CA PHE A 1092 -30.96 -34.78 38.34
C PHE A 1092 -30.30 -36.09 37.91
N ASN A 1093 -29.08 -35.99 37.34
CA ASN A 1093 -28.31 -37.14 36.88
C ASN A 1093 -27.60 -37.82 38.07
N GLN A 1094 -28.15 -38.94 38.55
CA GLN A 1094 -27.71 -39.63 39.78
C GLN A 1094 -26.38 -40.41 39.67
N SER A 1095 -25.63 -40.25 38.58
CA SER A 1095 -24.43 -41.06 38.27
C SER A 1095 -23.14 -40.63 38.97
N LEU A 1096 -23.14 -39.53 39.73
CA LEU A 1096 -21.98 -39.03 40.50
C LEU A 1096 -22.33 -39.04 41.99
N GLU A 1097 -21.44 -39.55 42.84
CA GLU A 1097 -21.65 -39.89 44.28
C GLU A 1097 -21.95 -38.69 45.22
N ILE A 1098 -22.42 -37.54 44.74
CA ILE A 1098 -22.62 -36.33 45.56
C ILE A 1098 -24.08 -35.84 45.46
N TYR A 1099 -24.61 -35.45 46.62
CA TYR A 1099 -25.93 -34.88 46.91
C TYR A 1099 -26.46 -33.95 45.80
N GLY A 1100 -27.49 -34.38 45.06
CA GLY A 1100 -28.13 -33.56 44.01
C GLY A 1100 -29.31 -32.77 44.57
N CYS A 1101 -29.25 -31.44 44.43
CA CYS A 1101 -30.23 -30.51 45.02
C CYS A 1101 -30.78 -29.53 43.98
N THR A 1102 -32.03 -29.07 44.14
CA THR A 1102 -32.60 -28.08 43.19
C THR A 1102 -31.90 -26.72 43.29
N VAL A 1103 -31.77 -26.19 44.49
CA VAL A 1103 -31.02 -24.97 44.77
C VAL A 1103 -29.90 -25.32 45.74
N PHE A 1104 -28.67 -24.96 45.38
CA PHE A 1104 -27.48 -25.11 46.18
C PHE A 1104 -26.95 -23.73 46.57
N VAL A 1105 -26.62 -23.55 47.85
CA VAL A 1105 -26.07 -22.27 48.34
C VAL A 1105 -24.94 -22.50 49.33
N GLU A 1106 -23.74 -22.01 48.98
CA GLU A 1106 -22.57 -21.99 49.86
C GLU A 1106 -22.54 -20.69 50.66
N VAL A 1107 -22.45 -20.79 51.99
CA VAL A 1107 -22.66 -19.67 52.93
C VAL A 1107 -21.43 -19.39 53.78
N THR A 1108 -20.98 -18.13 53.77
CA THR A 1108 -19.95 -17.62 54.70
C THR A 1108 -20.52 -16.75 55.82
N GLN A 1109 -21.70 -16.11 55.65
CA GLN A 1109 -22.66 -15.63 56.69
C GLN A 1109 -23.78 -14.76 56.06
N ASN A 1110 -25.03 -14.90 56.55
CA ASN A 1110 -26.25 -14.09 56.27
C ASN A 1110 -26.76 -13.98 54.82
N ILE A 1111 -27.56 -14.96 54.40
CA ILE A 1111 -28.54 -14.78 53.31
C ILE A 1111 -29.82 -14.19 53.91
N GLN A 1112 -30.41 -13.18 53.26
CA GLN A 1112 -31.51 -12.41 53.84
C GLN A 1112 -32.90 -12.72 53.26
N ILE A 1113 -33.02 -13.29 52.04
CA ILE A 1113 -34.32 -13.46 51.37
C ILE A 1113 -34.39 -14.75 50.54
N PHE A 1114 -35.04 -15.81 51.05
CA PHE A 1114 -35.45 -16.99 50.28
C PHE A 1114 -36.96 -17.26 50.48
N GLN A 1115 -37.82 -16.69 49.62
CA GLN A 1115 -39.27 -16.72 49.84
C GLN A 1115 -40.09 -16.69 48.56
N PHE A 1116 -41.35 -17.11 48.62
CA PHE A 1116 -42.28 -17.13 47.48
C PHE A 1116 -41.85 -17.99 46.29
N ASN A 1117 -40.84 -18.84 46.45
CA ASN A 1117 -40.43 -19.77 45.41
C ASN A 1117 -41.39 -20.98 45.37
N ARG A 1118 -41.60 -21.50 44.15
CA ARG A 1118 -42.38 -22.71 43.88
C ARG A 1118 -41.44 -23.84 43.47
N LEU A 1119 -41.15 -24.72 44.41
CA LEU A 1119 -40.27 -25.88 44.27
C LEU A 1119 -41.15 -27.15 44.14
N ASP A 1120 -41.20 -27.75 42.95
CA ASP A 1120 -42.02 -28.94 42.68
C ASP A 1120 -41.27 -29.92 41.74
N ASN A 1121 -40.24 -30.58 42.29
CA ASN A 1121 -39.36 -31.48 41.57
C ASN A 1121 -39.43 -32.90 42.21
N PRO A 1122 -40.39 -33.75 41.82
CA PRO A 1122 -40.66 -35.02 42.54
C PRO A 1122 -39.56 -36.08 42.37
N GLN A 1123 -38.65 -35.93 41.40
CA GLN A 1123 -37.55 -36.88 41.14
C GLN A 1123 -36.26 -36.53 41.91
N VAL A 1124 -36.33 -35.52 42.77
CA VAL A 1124 -35.20 -34.93 43.50
C VAL A 1124 -35.25 -35.32 44.97
N ASN A 1125 -34.09 -35.57 45.57
CA ASN A 1125 -33.98 -35.86 47.00
C ASN A 1125 -34.12 -34.59 47.87
N TRP A 1126 -33.41 -33.51 47.51
CA TRP A 1126 -33.41 -32.24 48.25
C TRP A 1126 -33.73 -31.04 47.33
N GLU A 1127 -34.69 -30.20 47.71
CA GLU A 1127 -35.01 -28.96 46.99
C GLU A 1127 -34.06 -27.81 47.35
N LEU A 1128 -33.57 -27.77 48.58
CA LEU A 1128 -32.59 -26.78 49.05
C LEU A 1128 -31.46 -27.51 49.79
N CYS A 1129 -30.23 -27.19 49.43
CA CYS A 1129 -29.04 -27.61 50.15
C CYS A 1129 -28.23 -26.39 50.52
N MET A 1130 -27.89 -26.32 51.80
CA MET A 1130 -26.95 -25.35 52.33
C MET A 1130 -25.57 -25.99 52.38
N GLU A 1131 -24.49 -25.20 52.27
CA GLU A 1131 -23.12 -25.57 52.62
C GLU A 1131 -22.50 -24.40 53.41
N GLY A 1132 -21.60 -24.66 54.38
CA GLY A 1132 -21.00 -23.57 55.14
C GLY A 1132 -19.76 -23.96 55.93
N SER A 1133 -18.58 -23.61 55.42
CA SER A 1133 -17.35 -23.65 56.21
C SER A 1133 -17.37 -22.46 57.18
N HIS A 1134 -17.51 -22.72 58.49
CA HIS A 1134 -17.53 -21.71 59.58
C HIS A 1134 -18.89 -21.10 59.98
N ALA A 1135 -20.03 -21.73 59.63
CA ALA A 1135 -21.30 -21.37 60.25
C ALA A 1135 -21.20 -21.51 61.79
N LEU A 1136 -21.39 -20.42 62.53
CA LEU A 1136 -21.60 -20.49 63.98
C LEU A 1136 -22.74 -21.50 64.23
N SER A 1137 -22.61 -22.37 65.22
CA SER A 1137 -23.57 -23.44 65.55
C SER A 1137 -25.02 -22.98 65.83
N ASP A 1138 -25.26 -21.66 65.78
CA ASP A 1138 -26.51 -20.97 66.06
C ASP A 1138 -27.03 -20.12 64.86
N SER A 1139 -26.42 -20.21 63.66
CA SER A 1139 -26.91 -19.47 62.48
C SER A 1139 -28.18 -20.11 61.89
N VAL A 1140 -29.22 -19.29 61.70
CA VAL A 1140 -30.52 -19.70 61.13
C VAL A 1140 -30.69 -19.03 59.77
N PHE A 1141 -30.99 -19.83 58.76
CA PHE A 1141 -31.36 -19.40 57.41
C PHE A 1141 -32.89 -19.38 57.29
N GLU A 1142 -33.48 -18.20 57.11
CA GLU A 1142 -34.94 -18.05 56.97
C GLU A 1142 -35.37 -18.33 55.53
N ALA A 1143 -36.18 -19.38 55.35
CA ALA A 1143 -36.76 -19.80 54.07
C ALA A 1143 -38.31 -19.80 54.07
N PRO A 1144 -38.99 -18.75 54.57
CA PRO A 1144 -40.44 -18.76 54.75
C PRO A 1144 -41.17 -18.58 53.41
N LEU A 1145 -42.46 -18.88 53.41
CA LEU A 1145 -43.42 -18.59 52.35
C LEU A 1145 -43.09 -19.23 50.99
N ASN A 1146 -42.36 -20.35 51.00
CA ASN A 1146 -42.12 -21.17 49.80
C ASN A 1146 -43.13 -22.33 49.70
N TRP A 1147 -43.40 -22.77 48.47
CA TRP A 1147 -44.07 -24.05 48.19
C TRP A 1147 -43.01 -25.12 47.94
N TRP A 1148 -43.03 -26.20 48.71
CA TRP A 1148 -42.00 -27.26 48.71
C TRP A 1148 -42.48 -28.58 48.06
N GLY A 1149 -43.56 -28.53 47.28
CA GLY A 1149 -44.18 -29.72 46.68
C GLY A 1149 -45.09 -30.52 47.62
N SER A 1150 -45.19 -30.14 48.90
CA SER A 1150 -46.03 -30.80 49.91
C SER A 1150 -46.61 -29.79 50.91
N SER A 1151 -47.78 -30.11 51.47
CA SER A 1151 -48.37 -29.38 52.60
C SER A 1151 -48.01 -29.99 53.97
N ASP A 1152 -47.27 -31.11 53.99
CA ASP A 1152 -46.88 -31.82 55.20
C ASP A 1152 -45.45 -31.45 55.63
N ALA A 1153 -45.32 -30.82 56.81
CA ALA A 1153 -44.04 -30.34 57.33
C ALA A 1153 -42.98 -31.44 57.51
N ALA A 1154 -43.38 -32.68 57.80
CA ALA A 1154 -42.45 -33.81 57.91
C ALA A 1154 -41.85 -34.18 56.55
N THR A 1155 -42.67 -34.15 55.50
CA THR A 1155 -42.23 -34.34 54.12
C THR A 1155 -41.34 -33.19 53.65
N ILE A 1156 -41.66 -31.93 54.01
CA ILE A 1156 -40.85 -30.75 53.65
C ILE A 1156 -39.47 -30.83 54.28
N ARG A 1157 -39.38 -31.15 55.59
CA ARG A 1157 -38.09 -31.26 56.29
C ARG A 1157 -37.15 -32.25 55.62
N LYS A 1158 -37.65 -33.39 55.12
CA LYS A 1158 -36.86 -34.40 54.39
C LYS A 1158 -36.37 -33.96 53.01
N ARG A 1159 -36.90 -32.85 52.48
CA ARG A 1159 -36.51 -32.26 51.18
C ARG A 1159 -35.54 -31.09 51.35
N ILE A 1160 -35.06 -30.81 52.55
CA ILE A 1160 -34.07 -29.75 52.83
C ILE A 1160 -32.86 -30.45 53.42
N PHE A 1161 -31.66 -30.15 52.92
CA PHE A 1161 -30.41 -30.61 53.49
C PHE A 1161 -29.81 -29.50 54.35
N ASP A 1162 -29.83 -29.67 55.67
CA ASP A 1162 -29.39 -28.67 56.64
C ASP A 1162 -28.69 -29.30 57.87
N PHE A 1163 -28.59 -28.54 58.96
CA PHE A 1163 -28.06 -29.02 60.25
C PHE A 1163 -28.63 -30.37 60.73
N ASP A 1164 -29.90 -30.69 60.45
CA ASP A 1164 -30.52 -31.95 60.87
C ASP A 1164 -29.93 -33.16 60.13
N ASP A 1165 -29.38 -32.96 58.93
CA ASP A 1165 -28.70 -33.98 58.13
C ASP A 1165 -27.19 -34.02 58.40
N TRP A 1166 -26.54 -32.86 58.52
CA TRP A 1166 -25.11 -32.73 58.81
C TRP A 1166 -24.82 -31.51 59.69
N ASN A 1167 -24.27 -31.77 60.88
CA ASN A 1167 -24.16 -30.82 61.98
C ASN A 1167 -23.16 -29.65 61.82
N ASP A 1168 -22.48 -29.53 60.69
CA ASP A 1168 -21.63 -28.39 60.30
C ASP A 1168 -22.34 -27.39 59.38
N HIS A 1169 -23.61 -27.65 59.04
CA HIS A 1169 -24.45 -26.79 58.20
C HIS A 1169 -25.34 -25.83 59.02
N PRO A 1170 -25.79 -24.70 58.44
CA PRO A 1170 -26.75 -23.81 59.08
C PRO A 1170 -28.14 -24.47 59.20
N ILE A 1171 -28.96 -23.99 60.14
CA ILE A 1171 -30.35 -24.46 60.33
C ILE A 1171 -31.25 -23.75 59.33
N VAL A 1172 -32.12 -24.46 58.61
CA VAL A 1172 -33.10 -23.85 57.71
C VAL A 1172 -34.47 -23.74 58.39
N ASP A 1173 -34.92 -22.51 58.68
CA ASP A 1173 -36.30 -22.27 59.13
C ASP A 1173 -37.22 -21.99 57.92
N PHE A 1174 -37.91 -23.04 57.47
CA PHE A 1174 -38.85 -22.96 56.36
C PHE A 1174 -40.27 -22.53 56.79
N SER A 1175 -40.51 -22.19 58.06
CA SER A 1175 -41.84 -21.86 58.59
C SER A 1175 -42.05 -20.34 58.68
N PRO A 1176 -43.22 -19.80 58.29
CA PRO A 1176 -44.36 -20.48 57.68
C PRO A 1176 -44.08 -20.92 56.24
N PHE A 1177 -44.80 -21.91 55.71
CA PHE A 1177 -44.69 -22.38 54.32
C PHE A 1177 -46.05 -22.38 53.62
N LEU A 1178 -46.06 -22.44 52.29
CA LEU A 1178 -47.29 -22.51 51.49
C LEU A 1178 -47.87 -23.93 51.55
N ILE A 1179 -49.18 -24.06 51.77
CA ILE A 1179 -49.91 -25.34 51.80
C ILE A 1179 -50.58 -25.69 50.45
N SER A 1180 -50.46 -24.80 49.47
CA SER A 1180 -50.86 -25.05 48.09
C SER A 1180 -49.99 -24.22 47.15
N ALA A 1181 -49.75 -24.73 45.95
CA ALA A 1181 -49.09 -23.99 44.87
C ALA A 1181 -49.79 -22.66 44.50
N GLU A 1182 -51.06 -22.46 44.88
CA GLU A 1182 -51.85 -21.24 44.64
C GLU A 1182 -51.85 -20.25 45.82
N GLY A 1183 -51.01 -20.44 46.85
CA GLY A 1183 -50.69 -19.37 47.82
C GLY A 1183 -51.39 -19.38 49.19
N ASN A 1184 -52.04 -20.47 49.62
CA ASN A 1184 -52.52 -20.56 51.01
C ASN A 1184 -51.35 -20.80 51.98
N MET A 1185 -51.34 -20.15 53.15
CA MET A 1185 -50.27 -20.25 54.17
C MET A 1185 -50.58 -21.27 55.28
N SER A 1186 -49.54 -21.90 55.83
CA SER A 1186 -49.68 -22.73 57.03
C SER A 1186 -50.03 -21.88 58.27
N ARG A 1187 -51.02 -22.32 59.05
CA ARG A 1187 -51.31 -21.77 60.39
C ARG A 1187 -50.80 -22.79 61.42
N HIS A 1188 -49.80 -22.41 62.20
CA HIS A 1188 -49.21 -23.09 63.38
C HIS A 1188 -48.03 -24.05 63.20
N TRP A 1189 -47.13 -23.92 64.20
CA TRP A 1189 -45.99 -24.76 64.55
C TRP A 1189 -46.38 -26.23 64.70
N VAL A 1190 -45.68 -27.13 64.02
CA VAL A 1190 -45.92 -28.56 64.10
C VAL A 1190 -45.12 -29.15 65.28
N ARG A 1191 -45.81 -29.66 66.31
CA ARG A 1191 -45.25 -30.61 67.28
C ARG A 1191 -45.38 -32.02 66.70
N MET A 1192 -44.27 -32.74 66.53
CA MET A 1192 -44.27 -34.15 66.09
C MET A 1192 -43.96 -35.13 67.22
N SER A 1193 -44.49 -36.35 67.05
CA SER A 1193 -44.46 -37.50 67.97
C SER A 1193 -43.57 -38.66 67.47
N GLU A 1194 -42.49 -38.37 66.74
CA GLU A 1194 -41.47 -39.35 66.35
C GLU A 1194 -40.09 -38.87 66.81
N ILE A 1195 -39.27 -39.76 67.39
CA ILE A 1195 -38.00 -39.41 68.04
C ILE A 1195 -36.86 -39.56 67.03
N GLY A 1196 -36.49 -38.44 66.42
CA GLY A 1196 -35.25 -38.14 65.71
C GLY A 1196 -35.22 -36.63 65.42
N GLY A 1197 -34.14 -35.92 65.81
CA GLY A 1197 -33.99 -34.46 65.66
C GLY A 1197 -33.47 -33.72 66.90
N ARG A 1198 -33.36 -32.38 66.80
CA ARG A 1198 -32.84 -31.45 67.84
C ARG A 1198 -33.78 -31.33 69.05
N ILE A 1199 -33.22 -31.33 70.27
CA ILE A 1199 -33.96 -31.13 71.52
C ILE A 1199 -34.09 -29.63 71.80
N PHE A 1200 -35.30 -29.07 71.66
CA PHE A 1200 -35.58 -27.65 71.90
C PHE A 1200 -35.87 -27.32 73.37
N ASP A 1201 -36.22 -28.32 74.20
CA ASP A 1201 -36.53 -28.21 75.63
C ASP A 1201 -36.09 -29.50 76.37
N SER A 1202 -35.83 -29.42 77.68
CA SER A 1202 -35.44 -30.58 78.52
C SER A 1202 -36.44 -31.75 78.41
N VAL A 1203 -36.03 -32.88 77.81
CA VAL A 1203 -36.84 -34.11 77.71
C VAL A 1203 -36.34 -35.15 78.71
N THR A 1204 -37.24 -35.71 79.53
CA THR A 1204 -36.93 -36.83 80.45
C THR A 1204 -37.52 -38.13 79.90
N LEU A 1205 -36.67 -39.12 79.60
CA LEU A 1205 -37.10 -40.46 79.18
C LEU A 1205 -37.27 -41.36 80.40
N THR A 1206 -38.45 -41.96 80.57
CA THR A 1206 -38.72 -42.97 81.62
C THR A 1206 -38.76 -44.35 80.98
N ILE A 1207 -38.04 -45.32 81.57
CA ILE A 1207 -38.00 -46.72 81.12
C ILE A 1207 -38.92 -47.52 82.05
N GLU A 1208 -39.90 -48.26 81.49
CA GLU A 1208 -40.61 -49.36 82.16
C GLU A 1208 -39.99 -50.71 81.80
#